data_AF-A0A5J5AN50-F1
#
_entry.id   AF-A0A5J5AN50-F1
#
_cell.length_a   1.000
_cell.length_b   1.000
_cell.length_c   1.000
_cell.angle_alpha   90.00
_cell.angle_beta   90.00
_cell.angle_gamma   90.00
#
_symmetry.space_group_name_H-M   'P 1'
#
loop_
_entity.id
_entity.type
_entity.pdbx_description
1 polymer ?
#
loop_
_entity_poly.entity_id
_entity_poly.type
_entity_poly.pdbx_seq_one_letter_code
_entity_poly.pdbx_strand_id
1 'polypeptide(L)'
;MAPGTDVSPHCTVLDGECCKESVSAMEDEDHHEKSDCSSQATAAKPPRNLSVMRHCISHAMLAGATELELTTGIIGLKSPSGETSGFLPVFRSGSCSEMGPKPYMEDEYICVDNLREHLGAAPDFPSPGAFYGVFDGHGGIDAASFTRKNILKFIVEDSHFPAGVKRAIRNAFVKADHALADAKSLDSTSGTTALTALILGGTMLIANAGDSRAVMGKRGRAIELSKDHKPNCTSERLRIEKLGGVIYDGYLNGQLSVARALGDWHMKGPKGSACPLSSEPELEEIVLTEEDEFLIMGCDGLWDVMSSQCAVTIVRKELMLHNDPERCSRELVREALKRNTCDNLTVVVVCFSPEPPPRIEIPRSQRRRSISAEGLDLLKGVLNKTLNFQNQASNFSMPNISNPSKLTIFISRTAYGRLIPNLQSKPISTTSVPTHQHIAHLIFDQKSANQALQTFRWASKLPNFTHSQSTYRAVIHKLCTFRRFDTVKALLDEMPGSIGSPPDEDIFITIVRGLGRARMIREVIKVLDLVSKFENNPSLKLFNSILDVLVKEDIDIAREFYRKKMMGCGVQGDDYTFGILMKGLCLTNRIGDGFKLLQVMKTRGLKPNTVIYNTLIHALSKNGKVGRARSLMNEMVEPNDVTFNILISAYCQEENLVQALVLLEKCFNFGFVPDVVTVTKVVEILCNEDRAAEAVEILERVESKGGKLDVLACNTMIKGFCRLGKVKVGHRFLKQMENKGCLPTVDTYNILISGFCKSGMLDSALDMFREMKVVGINWNFVTYDTLIHGLCSGGRMENGFKILELMEETKGGSGVRISPYNSVIYGLYKESRLDEALEFLGKMGKLFPRAVDRSFRILGFCEEGSIGDAKRVYDQMTGEGGIPNALVYVSLIHGFCQEGCAREAFELMNEMVGRGYFPVASTFNALISGLCRLGKVGSASKLMEDMVGTGCLPNTGSYSPLVDAFCRGGDFQKALVLFLRMVETGILPDYSTWNSLVLCLSQEKVWLEGETMFRVNDILQQILEN
;
A
#
# COMPACT_ATOMS: atom_id res chain seq x y z
N MET A 1 3.12 43.59 -42.94
CA MET A 1 2.44 44.61 -43.78
C MET A 1 1.11 44.95 -43.12
N ALA A 2 0.69 46.21 -43.23
CA ALA A 2 -0.66 46.71 -42.96
C ALA A 2 -1.18 47.33 -44.29
N PRO A 3 -2.43 47.83 -44.45
CA PRO A 3 -3.45 48.13 -43.43
C PRO A 3 -4.91 47.74 -43.83
N GLY A 4 -5.89 48.24 -43.05
CA GLY A 4 -7.31 48.37 -43.45
C GLY A 4 -8.26 47.35 -42.80
N THR A 5 -9.48 47.70 -42.37
CA THR A 5 -10.17 49.02 -42.29
C THR A 5 -11.23 49.01 -41.18
N ASP A 6 -11.59 50.18 -40.65
CA ASP A 6 -12.65 50.39 -39.64
C ASP A 6 -14.07 50.11 -40.14
N VAL A 7 -15.03 49.99 -39.20
CA VAL A 7 -16.19 50.91 -39.03
C VAL A 7 -17.15 50.37 -37.94
N SER A 8 -17.70 51.27 -37.11
CA SER A 8 -18.76 50.99 -36.09
C SER A 8 -20.15 51.43 -36.59
N PRO A 9 -21.28 51.10 -35.91
CA PRO A 9 -21.73 51.99 -34.83
C PRO A 9 -22.58 51.38 -33.68
N HIS A 10 -22.51 52.08 -32.54
CA HIS A 10 -23.53 52.42 -31.53
C HIS A 10 -24.97 51.81 -31.48
N CYS A 11 -25.41 51.65 -30.21
CA CYS A 11 -26.76 51.93 -29.64
C CYS A 11 -27.91 50.88 -29.81
N THR A 12 -28.87 50.73 -28.89
CA THR A 12 -29.08 51.37 -27.55
C THR A 12 -29.81 50.48 -26.54
N VAL A 13 -29.62 50.82 -25.27
CA VAL A 13 -30.42 50.51 -24.05
C VAL A 13 -31.94 50.53 -24.26
N LEU A 14 -32.66 49.61 -23.59
CA LEU A 14 -33.88 49.90 -22.85
C LEU A 14 -33.99 48.99 -21.61
N ASP A 15 -34.31 49.57 -20.46
CA ASP A 15 -34.52 48.88 -19.18
C ASP A 15 -35.98 48.42 -18.99
N GLY A 16 -36.20 47.56 -17.98
CA GLY A 16 -37.54 47.13 -17.55
C GLY A 16 -37.49 46.52 -16.15
N GLU A 17 -37.92 47.27 -15.14
CA GLU A 17 -37.77 46.90 -13.73
C GLU A 17 -38.90 46.01 -13.17
N CYS A 18 -38.51 45.18 -12.20
CA CYS A 18 -39.22 44.82 -10.96
C CYS A 18 -40.73 44.50 -10.96
N CYS A 19 -41.07 43.32 -10.40
CA CYS A 19 -42.01 43.25 -9.27
C CYS A 19 -41.76 42.00 -8.39
N LYS A 20 -42.37 41.95 -7.20
CA LYS A 20 -42.24 40.87 -6.19
C LYS A 20 -43.59 40.17 -5.97
N GLU A 21 -43.59 39.21 -5.01
CA GLU A 21 -44.75 38.62 -4.31
C GLU A 21 -45.58 37.58 -5.11
N SER A 22 -46.20 36.55 -4.51
CA SER A 22 -46.01 35.93 -3.18
C SER A 22 -46.64 34.53 -3.09
N VAL A 23 -46.19 33.75 -2.10
CA VAL A 23 -46.72 32.49 -1.52
C VAL A 23 -48.18 32.09 -1.82
N SER A 24 -48.39 30.82 -2.21
CA SER A 24 -49.58 30.01 -1.86
C SER A 24 -49.21 28.52 -1.77
N ALA A 25 -50.07 27.69 -1.15
CA ALA A 25 -49.86 26.24 -0.94
C ALA A 25 -51.19 25.47 -1.10
N MET A 26 -51.16 24.13 -0.91
CA MET A 26 -52.31 23.20 -0.91
C MET A 26 -52.95 22.96 -2.31
N GLU A 27 -53.58 21.82 -2.64
CA GLU A 27 -53.68 20.49 -1.98
C GLU A 27 -53.97 19.38 -3.03
N ASP A 28 -54.29 18.17 -2.58
CA ASP A 28 -54.47 16.93 -3.35
C ASP A 28 -55.66 16.90 -4.34
N GLU A 29 -55.58 16.07 -5.39
CA GLU A 29 -56.36 14.79 -5.46
C GLU A 29 -56.12 13.96 -6.75
N ASP A 30 -55.49 12.81 -6.55
CA ASP A 30 -55.85 11.43 -6.92
C ASP A 30 -56.53 10.93 -8.24
N HIS A 31 -56.10 9.70 -8.56
CA HIS A 31 -56.86 8.53 -9.08
C HIS A 31 -57.21 8.27 -10.58
N HIS A 32 -56.93 7.00 -10.94
CA HIS A 32 -57.68 6.09 -11.87
C HIS A 32 -57.54 6.29 -13.40
N GLU A 33 -57.56 5.24 -14.26
CA GLU A 33 -57.76 3.78 -14.09
C GLU A 33 -56.81 2.96 -15.03
N LYS A 34 -56.33 1.75 -14.66
CA LYS A 34 -56.73 0.40 -15.13
C LYS A 34 -56.98 0.23 -16.65
N SER A 35 -56.61 -0.86 -17.33
CA SER A 35 -55.73 -2.02 -17.07
C SER A 35 -55.42 -2.69 -18.46
N ASP A 36 -55.23 -3.98 -18.79
CA ASP A 36 -55.17 -5.34 -18.18
C ASP A 36 -54.62 -6.32 -19.28
N CYS A 37 -54.39 -7.64 -19.17
CA CYS A 37 -54.35 -8.63 -18.07
C CYS A 37 -53.49 -9.85 -18.50
N SER A 38 -52.87 -10.57 -17.54
CA SER A 38 -52.53 -12.03 -17.61
C SER A 38 -51.49 -12.52 -18.66
N SER A 39 -50.76 -13.64 -18.52
CA SER A 39 -50.56 -14.71 -17.51
C SER A 39 -49.26 -15.51 -17.88
N GLN A 40 -48.62 -16.39 -17.09
CA GLN A 40 -48.66 -16.83 -15.67
C GLN A 40 -47.24 -17.36 -15.29
N ALA A 41 -46.80 -17.39 -14.02
CA ALA A 41 -46.79 -18.51 -13.04
C ALA A 41 -46.11 -19.84 -13.50
N THR A 42 -45.41 -20.64 -12.67
CA THR A 42 -45.26 -20.74 -11.19
C THR A 42 -43.83 -21.21 -10.78
N ALA A 43 -43.36 -21.21 -9.52
CA ALA A 43 -43.44 -20.30 -8.35
C ALA A 43 -42.75 -20.95 -7.12
N ALA A 44 -41.86 -20.25 -6.40
CA ALA A 44 -41.37 -20.61 -5.05
C ALA A 44 -41.30 -19.35 -4.16
N LYS A 45 -41.27 -19.48 -2.82
CA LYS A 45 -41.86 -18.47 -1.90
C LYS A 45 -40.94 -17.92 -0.78
N PRO A 46 -41.23 -16.70 -0.26
CA PRO A 46 -40.41 -15.97 0.72
C PRO A 46 -40.79 -16.26 2.20
N PRO A 47 -39.99 -15.76 3.18
CA PRO A 47 -40.37 -15.72 4.60
C PRO A 47 -41.57 -14.79 4.87
N ARG A 48 -42.14 -14.92 6.07
CA ARG A 48 -43.35 -14.21 6.54
C ARG A 48 -43.04 -13.37 7.79
N ASN A 49 -43.86 -12.36 8.06
CA ASN A 49 -43.76 -11.48 9.22
C ASN A 49 -45.16 -11.18 9.82
N LEU A 50 -45.23 -10.36 10.89
CA LEU A 50 -46.42 -9.99 11.72
C LEU A 50 -46.68 -10.95 12.92
N SER A 51 -47.21 -10.49 14.07
CA SER A 51 -48.09 -9.32 14.30
C SER A 51 -47.79 -8.52 15.60
N VAL A 52 -48.73 -7.65 16.02
CA VAL A 52 -48.50 -6.44 16.86
C VAL A 52 -49.36 -6.45 18.14
N MET A 53 -48.89 -5.81 19.23
CA MET A 53 -49.79 -5.23 20.25
C MET A 53 -49.21 -3.97 20.92
N ARG A 54 -50.08 -3.15 21.52
CA ARG A 54 -49.78 -1.91 22.29
C ARG A 54 -50.00 -2.16 23.79
N HIS A 55 -49.30 -1.45 24.68
CA HIS A 55 -49.88 -0.44 25.61
C HIS A 55 -48.84 0.13 26.61
N CYS A 56 -49.25 1.11 27.42
CA CYS A 56 -48.40 2.04 28.18
C CYS A 56 -48.50 1.86 29.71
N ILE A 57 -47.68 2.64 30.45
CA ILE A 57 -47.93 3.26 31.79
C ILE A 57 -47.37 2.59 33.10
N SER A 58 -46.71 3.46 33.89
CA SER A 58 -46.45 3.54 35.37
C SER A 58 -45.54 2.58 36.17
N HIS A 59 -44.64 3.22 36.94
CA HIS A 59 -44.14 2.95 38.33
C HIS A 59 -44.95 1.94 39.20
N ALA A 60 -44.40 1.23 40.21
CA ALA A 60 -43.68 1.78 41.38
C ALA A 60 -43.07 0.73 42.38
N MET A 61 -42.02 1.16 43.11
CA MET A 61 -41.69 0.95 44.55
C MET A 61 -41.52 -0.44 45.26
N LEU A 62 -40.27 -0.65 45.76
CA LEU A 62 -39.82 -0.91 47.16
C LEU A 62 -39.90 -2.29 47.90
N ALA A 63 -38.72 -2.64 48.45
CA ALA A 63 -38.40 -3.09 49.83
C ALA A 63 -38.50 -4.58 50.28
N GLY A 64 -37.60 -4.93 51.24
CA GLY A 64 -37.41 -6.26 51.87
C GLY A 64 -36.07 -6.89 51.47
N ALA A 65 -34.98 -7.04 52.27
CA ALA A 65 -34.78 -7.33 53.71
C ALA A 65 -35.10 -8.81 54.08
N THR A 66 -34.29 -9.58 54.83
CA THR A 66 -33.00 -9.33 55.51
C THR A 66 -32.36 -10.67 56.00
N GLU A 67 -31.02 -10.72 56.20
CA GLU A 67 -30.32 -11.54 57.24
C GLU A 67 -30.40 -13.09 57.12
N LEU A 68 -29.66 -13.99 57.82
CA LEU A 68 -28.48 -14.05 58.75
C LEU A 68 -27.93 -15.53 58.62
N GLU A 69 -26.76 -16.06 59.03
CA GLU A 69 -25.44 -15.60 59.57
C GLU A 69 -24.40 -16.78 59.47
N LEU A 70 -23.23 -16.68 60.15
CA LEU A 70 -22.36 -17.76 60.70
C LEU A 70 -21.57 -18.70 59.74
N THR A 71 -20.36 -19.20 60.07
CA THR A 71 -19.04 -18.54 60.27
C THR A 71 -17.99 -19.60 60.70
N THR A 72 -16.82 -19.65 60.05
CA THR A 72 -15.51 -20.16 60.56
C THR A 72 -14.46 -20.00 59.44
N GLY A 73 -13.18 -19.64 59.62
CA GLY A 73 -12.41 -19.27 60.81
C GLY A 73 -11.13 -20.12 60.95
N ILE A 74 -9.91 -19.61 61.19
CA ILE A 74 -9.36 -18.24 61.36
C ILE A 74 -7.88 -18.24 60.86
N ILE A 75 -7.24 -17.06 60.73
CA ILE A 75 -5.79 -16.74 60.54
C ILE A 75 -5.41 -16.31 59.10
N GLY A 76 -4.82 -15.13 58.83
CA GLY A 76 -4.69 -13.92 59.67
C GLY A 76 -3.32 -13.24 59.69
N LEU A 77 -3.03 -12.36 58.72
CA LEU A 77 -2.08 -11.26 58.87
C LEU A 77 -2.54 -10.04 58.04
N LYS A 78 -2.14 -8.82 58.43
CA LYS A 78 -2.79 -7.56 57.98
C LYS A 78 -2.08 -6.86 56.80
N SER A 79 -2.87 -6.04 56.11
CA SER A 79 -2.47 -5.07 55.09
C SER A 79 -1.83 -3.79 55.68
N PRO A 80 -1.16 -2.98 54.84
CA PRO A 80 -1.25 -1.53 54.89
C PRO A 80 -2.36 -1.03 53.95
N SER A 81 -3.11 -0.02 54.38
CA SER A 81 -4.21 0.60 53.61
C SER A 81 -3.70 1.64 52.62
N GLY A 82 -4.23 1.59 51.39
CA GLY A 82 -4.22 2.71 50.44
C GLY A 82 -5.57 2.77 49.75
N GLU A 83 -6.29 3.88 49.87
CA GLU A 83 -7.61 4.05 49.26
C GLU A 83 -7.47 4.35 47.77
N THR A 84 -7.59 3.33 46.92
CA THR A 84 -7.83 3.54 45.49
C THR A 84 -9.33 3.65 45.25
N SER A 85 -9.78 4.84 44.86
CA SER A 85 -11.11 5.04 44.28
C SER A 85 -11.22 4.20 43.01
N GLY A 86 -11.90 3.06 43.09
CA GLY A 86 -12.02 2.12 41.99
C GLY A 86 -12.77 2.74 40.81
N PHE A 87 -12.15 2.73 39.62
CA PHE A 87 -12.81 3.13 38.38
C PHE A 87 -14.07 2.29 38.16
N LEU A 88 -15.22 2.96 38.08
CA LEU A 88 -16.51 2.34 37.81
C LEU A 88 -16.95 2.71 36.39
N PRO A 89 -16.84 1.78 35.41
CA PRO A 89 -17.10 2.10 34.02
C PRO A 89 -18.59 2.38 33.78
N VAL A 90 -18.88 3.34 32.91
CA VAL A 90 -20.24 3.62 32.42
C VAL A 90 -20.37 3.08 31.00
N PHE A 91 -21.19 2.05 30.83
CA PHE A 91 -21.40 1.39 29.54
C PHE A 91 -22.40 2.17 28.68
N ARG A 92 -22.03 2.40 27.43
CA ARG A 92 -22.91 2.90 26.37
C ARG A 92 -22.41 2.36 25.04
N SER A 93 -23.28 1.73 24.27
CA SER A 93 -22.92 1.09 23.01
C SER A 93 -23.60 1.69 21.78
N GLY A 94 -23.04 1.37 20.62
CA GLY A 94 -23.57 1.66 19.31
C GLY A 94 -23.16 0.57 18.33
N SER A 95 -24.00 0.27 17.35
CA SER A 95 -23.93 -0.94 16.54
C SER A 95 -24.41 -0.67 15.12
N CYS A 96 -23.61 -1.00 14.12
CA CYS A 96 -23.98 -0.85 12.72
C CYS A 96 -23.67 -2.14 11.97
N SER A 97 -24.65 -2.58 11.18
CA SER A 97 -24.48 -3.65 10.20
C SER A 97 -24.94 -3.18 8.82
N GLU A 98 -24.18 -3.56 7.78
CA GLU A 98 -24.48 -3.29 6.37
C GLU A 98 -24.13 -4.52 5.54
N MET A 99 -24.99 -4.85 4.58
CA MET A 99 -24.77 -6.00 3.70
C MET A 99 -23.67 -5.69 2.68
N GLY A 100 -22.68 -6.58 2.59
CA GLY A 100 -21.56 -6.44 1.67
C GLY A 100 -21.89 -6.89 0.24
N PRO A 101 -20.87 -7.23 -0.57
CA PRO A 101 -21.06 -7.92 -1.86
C PRO A 101 -21.65 -9.34 -1.76
N LYS A 102 -21.87 -9.85 -0.54
CA LYS A 102 -22.59 -11.11 -0.27
C LYS A 102 -24.06 -11.02 -0.71
N PRO A 103 -24.70 -12.14 -1.08
CA PRO A 103 -26.10 -12.15 -1.52
C PRO A 103 -27.11 -11.92 -0.39
N TYR A 104 -26.71 -12.12 0.87
CA TYR A 104 -27.54 -11.98 2.07
C TYR A 104 -26.70 -11.47 3.24
N MET A 105 -27.34 -10.73 4.14
CA MET A 105 -26.83 -10.50 5.49
C MET A 105 -27.00 -11.80 6.29
N GLU A 106 -25.89 -12.39 6.76
CA GLU A 106 -25.88 -13.67 7.52
C GLU A 106 -25.32 -13.54 8.94
N ASP A 107 -24.63 -12.44 9.24
CA ASP A 107 -24.12 -12.06 10.55
C ASP A 107 -25.14 -11.31 11.42
N GLU A 108 -24.98 -11.44 12.74
CA GLU A 108 -25.90 -10.97 13.77
C GLU A 108 -25.13 -10.38 14.98
N TYR A 109 -25.77 -9.55 15.79
CA TYR A 109 -25.13 -8.98 17.00
C TYR A 109 -26.10 -8.83 18.20
N ILE A 110 -25.50 -8.59 19.37
CA ILE A 110 -26.23 -8.27 20.61
C ILE A 110 -25.47 -7.20 21.41
N CYS A 111 -26.20 -6.25 21.96
CA CYS A 111 -25.68 -5.19 22.84
C CYS A 111 -26.58 -5.06 24.07
N VAL A 112 -26.00 -5.13 25.26
CA VAL A 112 -26.70 -5.07 26.55
C VAL A 112 -25.88 -4.23 27.52
N ASP A 113 -26.12 -2.91 27.51
CA ASP A 113 -25.40 -1.96 28.39
C ASP A 113 -25.77 -2.11 29.88
N ASN A 114 -26.95 -2.67 30.18
CA ASN A 114 -27.42 -2.96 31.54
C ASN A 114 -27.88 -4.43 31.65
N LEU A 115 -26.96 -5.31 32.02
CA LEU A 115 -27.21 -6.75 32.13
C LEU A 115 -28.22 -7.10 33.23
N ARG A 116 -28.29 -6.31 34.30
CA ARG A 116 -29.23 -6.53 35.42
C ARG A 116 -30.68 -6.22 35.01
N GLU A 117 -30.89 -5.19 34.21
CA GLU A 117 -32.20 -4.87 33.64
C GLU A 117 -32.63 -5.89 32.59
N HIS A 118 -31.70 -6.34 31.73
CA HIS A 118 -31.97 -7.34 30.70
C HIS A 118 -32.31 -8.74 31.23
N LEU A 119 -31.70 -9.17 32.34
CA LEU A 119 -31.96 -10.47 32.97
C LEU A 119 -33.10 -10.44 34.01
N GLY A 120 -33.46 -9.26 34.50
CA GLY A 120 -34.38 -9.09 35.63
C GLY A 120 -33.80 -9.51 36.98
N ALA A 121 -34.66 -9.59 37.99
CA ALA A 121 -34.28 -9.89 39.38
C ALA A 121 -34.03 -11.39 39.61
N ALA A 122 -32.82 -11.88 39.33
CA ALA A 122 -32.44 -13.27 39.61
C ALA A 122 -30.99 -13.50 40.13
N PRO A 123 -29.90 -12.90 39.59
CA PRO A 123 -28.55 -13.31 39.97
C PRO A 123 -27.68 -12.20 40.61
N ASP A 124 -27.08 -12.49 41.76
CA ASP A 124 -26.11 -11.62 42.44
C ASP A 124 -24.73 -11.65 41.76
N PHE A 125 -24.58 -10.86 40.70
CA PHE A 125 -23.29 -10.56 40.07
C PHE A 125 -22.85 -9.10 40.32
N PRO A 126 -21.53 -8.80 40.25
CA PRO A 126 -20.99 -7.45 40.42
C PRO A 126 -21.60 -6.42 39.46
N SER A 127 -21.97 -5.26 39.99
CA SER A 127 -22.55 -4.13 39.26
C SER A 127 -21.50 -3.02 39.07
N PRO A 128 -21.49 -2.26 37.94
CA PRO A 128 -22.34 -2.42 36.76
C PRO A 128 -22.00 -3.70 35.98
N GLY A 129 -22.86 -4.14 35.08
CA GLY A 129 -22.58 -5.30 34.23
C GLY A 129 -23.22 -5.17 32.86
N ALA A 130 -22.53 -5.66 31.83
CA ALA A 130 -22.92 -5.52 30.43
C ALA A 130 -22.50 -6.75 29.61
N PHE A 131 -23.16 -6.97 28.47
CA PHE A 131 -22.85 -8.07 27.55
C PHE A 131 -22.95 -7.64 26.08
N TYR A 132 -21.96 -8.04 25.29
CA TYR A 132 -21.87 -7.74 23.86
C TYR A 132 -21.49 -9.00 23.08
N GLY A 133 -21.96 -9.10 21.85
CA GLY A 133 -21.59 -10.18 20.95
C GLY A 133 -21.71 -9.79 19.48
N VAL A 134 -20.74 -10.26 18.70
CA VAL A 134 -20.75 -10.23 17.23
C VAL A 134 -20.62 -11.68 16.75
N PHE A 135 -21.50 -12.06 15.82
CA PHE A 135 -21.63 -13.42 15.32
C PHE A 135 -21.53 -13.39 13.79
N ASP A 136 -20.31 -13.54 13.28
CA ASP A 136 -20.04 -13.55 11.83
C ASP A 136 -20.67 -14.82 11.22
N GLY A 137 -21.53 -14.72 10.22
CA GLY A 137 -22.35 -15.83 9.74
C GLY A 137 -21.84 -16.40 8.43
N HIS A 138 -21.88 -17.72 8.26
CA HIS A 138 -21.54 -18.35 6.99
C HIS A 138 -22.42 -19.58 6.71
N GLY A 139 -22.78 -19.78 5.45
CA GLY A 139 -23.70 -20.85 5.07
C GLY A 139 -25.15 -20.57 5.51
N GLY A 140 -25.49 -19.30 5.74
CA GLY A 140 -26.81 -18.86 6.18
C GLY A 140 -26.87 -18.43 7.65
N ILE A 141 -27.87 -17.61 7.95
CA ILE A 141 -28.06 -16.87 9.22
C ILE A 141 -28.44 -17.72 10.45
N ASP A 142 -28.78 -19.01 10.26
CA ASP A 142 -29.35 -19.85 11.33
C ASP A 142 -28.44 -19.97 12.55
N ALA A 143 -27.15 -20.26 12.36
CA ALA A 143 -26.18 -20.43 13.44
C ALA A 143 -25.93 -19.10 14.18
N ALA A 144 -25.72 -18.00 13.45
CA ALA A 144 -25.51 -16.67 14.02
C ALA A 144 -26.74 -16.20 14.84
N SER A 145 -27.92 -16.31 14.25
CA SER A 145 -29.17 -15.86 14.88
C SER A 145 -29.59 -16.75 16.06
N PHE A 146 -29.33 -18.06 16.01
CA PHE A 146 -29.53 -18.94 17.17
C PHE A 146 -28.54 -18.64 18.28
N THR A 147 -27.26 -18.40 17.96
CA THR A 147 -26.22 -18.09 18.95
C THR A 147 -26.56 -16.80 19.68
N ARG A 148 -26.85 -15.72 18.95
CA ARG A 148 -27.33 -14.44 19.48
C ARG A 148 -28.50 -14.58 20.47
N LYS A 149 -29.49 -15.42 20.15
CA LYS A 149 -30.69 -15.64 20.97
C LYS A 149 -30.44 -16.46 22.25
N ASN A 150 -29.38 -17.28 22.29
CA ASN A 150 -29.20 -18.28 23.35
C ASN A 150 -27.89 -18.16 24.14
N ILE A 151 -26.83 -17.56 23.60
CA ILE A 151 -25.49 -17.63 24.23
C ILE A 151 -25.45 -16.97 25.61
N LEU A 152 -26.05 -15.78 25.77
CA LEU A 152 -26.13 -15.10 27.07
C LEU A 152 -26.92 -15.92 28.09
N LYS A 153 -28.07 -16.47 27.66
CA LYS A 153 -28.87 -17.38 28.49
C LYS A 153 -28.06 -18.60 28.92
N PHE A 154 -27.28 -19.20 28.03
CA PHE A 154 -26.44 -20.35 28.35
C PHE A 154 -25.26 -20.03 29.26
N ILE A 155 -24.75 -18.79 29.26
CA ILE A 155 -23.77 -18.31 30.25
C ILE A 155 -24.41 -18.19 31.63
N VAL A 156 -25.58 -17.55 31.73
CA VAL A 156 -26.27 -17.27 33.01
C VAL A 156 -26.89 -18.53 33.63
N GLU A 157 -27.33 -19.49 32.82
CA GLU A 157 -27.82 -20.81 33.27
C GLU A 157 -26.72 -21.80 33.68
N ASP A 158 -25.43 -21.52 33.43
CA ASP A 158 -24.36 -22.44 33.81
C ASP A 158 -24.12 -22.40 35.32
N SER A 159 -23.95 -23.56 35.95
CA SER A 159 -23.79 -23.72 37.40
C SER A 159 -22.52 -23.06 38.00
N HIS A 160 -21.68 -22.45 37.15
CA HIS A 160 -20.50 -21.71 37.58
C HIS A 160 -20.66 -20.18 37.41
N PHE A 161 -21.79 -19.70 36.88
CA PHE A 161 -22.06 -18.26 36.84
C PHE A 161 -22.62 -17.79 38.21
N PRO A 162 -22.18 -16.64 38.76
CA PRO A 162 -21.10 -15.76 38.29
C PRO A 162 -19.70 -16.12 38.83
N ALA A 163 -19.57 -16.99 39.83
CA ALA A 163 -18.32 -17.20 40.58
C ALA A 163 -17.13 -17.78 39.77
N GLY A 164 -17.40 -18.35 38.60
CA GLY A 164 -16.43 -19.04 37.72
C GLY A 164 -16.65 -18.70 36.25
N VAL A 165 -16.84 -17.41 35.93
CA VAL A 165 -17.22 -16.88 34.60
C VAL A 165 -16.47 -17.55 33.43
N LYS A 166 -15.15 -17.72 33.52
CA LYS A 166 -14.33 -18.37 32.47
C LYS A 166 -14.78 -19.79 32.13
N ARG A 167 -15.27 -20.56 33.11
CA ARG A 167 -15.85 -21.90 32.86
C ARG A 167 -17.28 -21.78 32.33
N ALA A 168 -18.08 -20.85 32.86
CA ALA A 168 -19.45 -20.62 32.39
C ALA A 168 -19.50 -20.25 30.89
N ILE A 169 -18.66 -19.32 30.41
CA ILE A 169 -18.60 -18.97 28.97
C ILE A 169 -18.15 -20.16 28.13
N ARG A 170 -17.10 -20.87 28.54
CA ARG A 170 -16.60 -22.05 27.82
C ARG A 170 -17.67 -23.14 27.69
N ASN A 171 -18.39 -23.42 28.78
CA ASN A 171 -19.52 -24.34 28.79
C ASN A 171 -20.66 -23.83 27.88
N ALA A 172 -20.97 -22.53 27.91
CA ALA A 172 -22.04 -21.93 27.13
C ALA A 172 -21.79 -22.01 25.61
N PHE A 173 -20.56 -21.80 25.14
CA PHE A 173 -20.19 -21.97 23.72
C PHE A 173 -20.38 -23.44 23.27
N VAL A 174 -19.92 -24.41 24.06
CA VAL A 174 -20.11 -25.84 23.76
C VAL A 174 -21.59 -26.26 23.86
N LYS A 175 -22.35 -25.71 24.81
CA LYS A 175 -23.80 -25.89 24.96
C LYS A 175 -24.56 -25.30 23.75
N ALA A 176 -24.13 -24.16 23.23
CA ALA A 176 -24.68 -23.57 22.00
C ALA A 176 -24.42 -24.45 20.77
N ASP A 177 -23.19 -24.91 20.59
CA ASP A 177 -22.80 -25.80 19.49
C ASP A 177 -23.56 -27.13 19.50
N HIS A 178 -23.75 -27.72 20.69
CA HIS A 178 -24.56 -28.93 20.84
C HIS A 178 -26.06 -28.67 20.65
N ALA A 179 -26.59 -27.53 21.11
CA ALA A 179 -28.00 -27.20 20.94
C ALA A 179 -28.36 -26.88 19.48
N LEU A 180 -27.46 -26.25 18.72
CA LEU A 180 -27.56 -26.12 17.26
C LEU A 180 -27.72 -27.50 16.60
N ALA A 181 -26.88 -28.46 16.97
CA ALA A 181 -26.92 -29.81 16.42
C ALA A 181 -28.17 -30.64 16.81
N ASP A 182 -28.90 -30.27 17.87
CA ASP A 182 -30.21 -30.88 18.20
C ASP A 182 -31.39 -30.19 17.48
N ALA A 183 -31.22 -28.96 17.03
CA ALA A 183 -32.26 -28.13 16.43
C ALA A 183 -32.54 -28.53 14.97
N LYS A 184 -33.24 -29.66 14.78
CA LYS A 184 -33.61 -30.28 13.47
C LYS A 184 -34.34 -29.37 12.45
N SER A 185 -34.66 -28.14 12.81
CA SER A 185 -35.28 -27.12 11.94
C SER A 185 -34.27 -26.11 11.37
N LEU A 186 -33.00 -26.17 11.78
CA LEU A 186 -31.92 -25.29 11.33
C LEU A 186 -30.99 -26.02 10.34
N ASP A 187 -30.30 -25.28 9.47
CA ASP A 187 -29.36 -25.85 8.52
C ASP A 187 -28.07 -26.35 9.21
N SER A 188 -27.73 -27.64 9.01
CA SER A 188 -26.50 -28.26 9.53
C SER A 188 -25.22 -27.85 8.80
N THR A 189 -25.35 -27.07 7.73
CA THR A 189 -24.27 -26.40 6.98
C THR A 189 -24.12 -24.92 7.29
N SER A 190 -25.04 -24.33 8.07
CA SER A 190 -24.84 -23.01 8.67
C SER A 190 -23.81 -23.09 9.81
N GLY A 191 -22.90 -22.13 9.82
CA GLY A 191 -21.91 -21.93 10.86
C GLY A 191 -21.80 -20.44 11.21
N THR A 192 -21.11 -20.15 12.31
CA THR A 192 -20.87 -18.78 12.74
C THR A 192 -19.60 -18.68 13.59
N THR A 193 -18.87 -17.58 13.44
CA THR A 193 -17.89 -17.18 14.46
C THR A 193 -18.63 -16.60 15.67
N ALA A 194 -18.00 -16.61 16.83
CA ALA A 194 -18.59 -16.02 18.04
C ALA A 194 -17.54 -15.25 18.83
N LEU A 195 -17.66 -13.92 18.79
CA LEU A 195 -16.88 -12.99 19.61
C LEU A 195 -17.82 -12.34 20.63
N THR A 196 -17.60 -12.58 21.92
CA THR A 196 -18.42 -12.01 23.00
C THR A 196 -17.57 -11.30 24.04
N ALA A 197 -18.07 -10.18 24.57
CA ALA A 197 -17.50 -9.46 25.70
C ALA A 197 -18.52 -9.44 26.85
N LEU A 198 -18.15 -10.01 27.99
CA LEU A 198 -18.94 -9.94 29.23
C LEU A 198 -18.20 -9.07 30.24
N ILE A 199 -18.87 -8.09 30.81
CA ILE A 199 -18.31 -7.17 31.81
C ILE A 199 -19.10 -7.28 33.10
N LEU A 200 -18.40 -7.46 34.23
CA LEU A 200 -18.97 -7.53 35.58
C LEU A 200 -18.12 -6.69 36.53
N GLY A 201 -18.71 -5.63 37.11
CA GLY A 201 -17.99 -4.58 37.80
C GLY A 201 -16.99 -3.89 36.86
N GLY A 202 -15.71 -3.88 37.25
CA GLY A 202 -14.61 -3.41 36.42
C GLY A 202 -13.93 -4.50 35.58
N THR A 203 -14.31 -5.77 35.69
CA THR A 203 -13.64 -6.88 34.98
C THR A 203 -14.37 -7.22 33.68
N MET A 204 -13.65 -7.16 32.57
CA MET A 204 -14.11 -7.59 31.25
C MET A 204 -13.45 -8.91 30.85
N LEU A 205 -14.25 -9.84 30.33
CA LEU A 205 -13.82 -11.11 29.77
C LEU A 205 -14.23 -11.19 28.30
N ILE A 206 -13.22 -11.20 27.42
CA ILE A 206 -13.39 -11.44 25.99
C ILE A 206 -13.33 -12.94 25.73
N ALA A 207 -14.22 -13.44 24.87
CA ALA A 207 -14.21 -14.80 24.37
C ALA A 207 -14.32 -14.79 22.84
N ASN A 208 -13.41 -15.47 22.14
CA ASN A 208 -13.41 -15.55 20.68
C ASN A 208 -13.33 -17.00 20.16
N ALA A 209 -14.23 -17.36 19.26
CA ALA A 209 -14.18 -18.57 18.45
C ALA A 209 -14.39 -18.18 16.96
N GLY A 210 -13.29 -17.91 16.26
CA GLY A 210 -13.26 -17.48 14.86
C GLY A 210 -12.32 -16.29 14.64
N ASP A 211 -12.56 -15.52 13.60
CA ASP A 211 -11.73 -14.42 13.10
C ASP A 211 -12.36 -13.01 13.21
N SER A 212 -13.58 -12.91 13.75
CA SER A 212 -14.03 -11.69 14.40
C SER A 212 -13.02 -11.22 15.46
N ARG A 213 -12.78 -9.91 15.58
CA ARG A 213 -11.76 -9.34 16.49
C ARG A 213 -12.32 -8.27 17.44
N ALA A 214 -11.82 -8.27 18.67
CA ALA A 214 -12.02 -7.26 19.71
C ALA A 214 -10.76 -6.39 19.89
N VAL A 215 -10.93 -5.06 19.92
CA VAL A 215 -9.84 -4.08 20.01
C VAL A 215 -10.19 -2.97 21.01
N MET A 216 -9.36 -2.78 22.03
CA MET A 216 -9.44 -1.69 23.00
C MET A 216 -8.74 -0.44 22.50
N GLY A 217 -9.37 0.73 22.65
CA GLY A 217 -8.72 2.03 22.60
C GLY A 217 -8.24 2.44 24.00
N LYS A 218 -6.92 2.40 24.24
CA LYS A 218 -6.29 2.82 25.50
C LYS A 218 -5.37 4.02 25.29
N ARG A 219 -5.77 5.19 25.77
CA ARG A 219 -5.15 6.51 25.46
C ARG A 219 -4.82 6.68 23.96
N GLY A 220 -5.76 6.31 23.10
CA GLY A 220 -5.65 6.45 21.64
C GLY A 220 -4.76 5.43 20.93
N ARG A 221 -4.16 4.47 21.65
CA ARG A 221 -3.49 3.31 21.07
C ARG A 221 -4.46 2.13 21.00
N ALA A 222 -4.38 1.34 19.94
CA ALA A 222 -5.08 0.06 19.86
C ALA A 222 -4.35 -1.01 20.68
N ILE A 223 -5.12 -1.82 21.40
CA ILE A 223 -4.70 -3.06 22.05
C ILE A 223 -5.66 -4.15 21.60
N GLU A 224 -5.16 -5.17 20.91
CA GLU A 224 -5.97 -6.29 20.43
C GLU A 224 -6.24 -7.26 21.57
N LEU A 225 -7.51 -7.58 21.82
CA LEU A 225 -7.95 -8.38 22.97
C LEU A 225 -8.34 -9.82 22.61
N SER A 226 -8.28 -10.16 21.32
CA SER A 226 -8.55 -11.48 20.78
C SER A 226 -7.64 -11.74 19.59
N LYS A 227 -7.31 -13.00 19.33
CA LYS A 227 -6.58 -13.42 18.13
C LYS A 227 -7.54 -14.03 17.11
N ASP A 228 -7.25 -13.80 15.84
CA ASP A 228 -8.02 -14.37 14.73
C ASP A 228 -7.68 -15.85 14.56
N HIS A 229 -8.70 -16.72 14.52
CA HIS A 229 -8.52 -18.17 14.41
C HIS A 229 -8.50 -18.64 12.95
N LYS A 230 -7.73 -18.00 12.06
CA LYS A 230 -7.53 -18.48 10.68
C LYS A 230 -6.69 -19.80 10.72
N PRO A 231 -6.97 -20.85 9.91
CA PRO A 231 -6.32 -22.16 10.01
C PRO A 231 -4.80 -22.18 9.81
N ASN A 232 -4.25 -21.17 9.14
CA ASN A 232 -2.81 -21.02 8.91
C ASN A 232 -2.02 -20.51 10.14
N CYS A 233 -2.69 -19.99 11.18
CA CYS A 233 -2.05 -19.52 12.41
C CYS A 233 -1.34 -20.68 13.14
N THR A 234 -0.10 -20.46 13.60
CA THR A 234 0.80 -21.53 14.10
C THR A 234 0.19 -22.38 15.24
N SER A 235 -0.55 -21.77 16.16
CA SER A 235 -1.25 -22.45 17.26
C SER A 235 -2.37 -23.36 16.75
N GLU A 236 -3.26 -22.82 15.91
CA GLU A 236 -4.39 -23.55 15.36
C GLU A 236 -3.95 -24.63 14.38
N ARG A 237 -2.94 -24.37 13.56
CA ARG A 237 -2.33 -25.35 12.66
C ARG A 237 -1.84 -26.60 13.40
N LEU A 238 -1.07 -26.43 14.47
CA LEU A 238 -0.57 -27.54 15.28
C LEU A 238 -1.72 -28.32 15.95
N ARG A 239 -2.82 -27.64 16.31
CA ARG A 239 -4.05 -28.28 16.83
C ARG A 239 -4.78 -29.08 15.74
N ILE A 240 -4.93 -28.51 14.54
CA ILE A 240 -5.60 -29.11 13.38
C ILE A 240 -4.85 -30.37 12.91
N GLU A 241 -3.55 -30.27 12.65
CA GLU A 241 -2.72 -31.37 12.15
C GLU A 241 -2.65 -32.53 13.17
N LYS A 242 -2.58 -32.23 14.48
CA LYS A 242 -2.63 -33.22 15.55
C LYS A 242 -3.97 -33.97 15.62
N LEU A 243 -5.06 -33.35 15.20
CA LEU A 243 -6.41 -33.94 15.15
C LEU A 243 -6.73 -34.56 13.78
N GLY A 244 -5.73 -34.75 12.91
CA GLY A 244 -5.90 -35.36 11.59
C GLY A 244 -6.56 -34.46 10.54
N GLY A 245 -6.76 -33.18 10.84
CA GLY A 245 -7.20 -32.19 9.87
C GLY A 245 -6.05 -31.74 8.96
N VAL A 246 -6.39 -31.22 7.79
CA VAL A 246 -5.43 -30.76 6.78
C VAL A 246 -5.77 -29.33 6.38
N ILE A 247 -4.77 -28.47 6.19
CA ILE A 247 -4.97 -27.12 5.68
C ILE A 247 -4.65 -27.10 4.19
N TYR A 248 -5.59 -26.65 3.36
CA TYR A 248 -5.41 -26.52 1.92
C TYR A 248 -5.71 -25.08 1.49
N ASP A 249 -4.70 -24.40 0.93
CA ASP A 249 -4.78 -23.01 0.46
C ASP A 249 -5.31 -22.01 1.52
N GLY A 250 -5.02 -22.27 2.80
CA GLY A 250 -5.50 -21.50 3.96
C GLY A 250 -6.78 -22.04 4.60
N TYR A 251 -7.55 -22.89 3.92
CA TYR A 251 -8.83 -23.42 4.39
C TYR A 251 -8.67 -24.74 5.17
N LEU A 252 -9.42 -24.85 6.28
CA LEU A 252 -9.55 -26.08 7.06
C LEU A 252 -10.28 -27.16 6.26
N ASN A 253 -9.60 -28.30 6.07
CA ASN A 253 -9.98 -29.41 5.21
C ASN A 253 -10.39 -28.99 3.78
N GLY A 254 -9.91 -27.82 3.32
CA GLY A 254 -10.27 -27.24 2.03
C GLY A 254 -11.70 -26.68 1.94
N GLN A 255 -12.38 -26.42 3.07
CA GLN A 255 -13.79 -25.96 3.09
C GLN A 255 -14.01 -24.66 3.86
N LEU A 256 -13.44 -24.49 5.06
CA LEU A 256 -13.72 -23.31 5.92
C LEU A 256 -12.49 -22.41 6.09
N SER A 257 -12.71 -21.09 6.05
CA SER A 257 -11.70 -20.04 6.28
C SER A 257 -11.27 -19.90 7.75
N VAL A 258 -11.97 -20.58 8.67
CA VAL A 258 -11.78 -20.54 10.13
C VAL A 258 -11.38 -21.90 10.71
N ALA A 259 -10.60 -21.85 11.81
CA ALA A 259 -10.23 -23.00 12.63
C ALA A 259 -11.21 -23.26 13.78
N ARG A 260 -12.05 -22.27 14.11
CA ARG A 260 -13.03 -22.31 15.21
C ARG A 260 -14.35 -21.65 14.79
N ALA A 261 -15.46 -22.30 15.09
CA ALA A 261 -16.83 -21.84 14.79
C ALA A 261 -17.87 -22.63 15.61
N LEU A 262 -19.05 -22.03 15.81
CA LEU A 262 -20.28 -22.71 16.24
C LEU A 262 -21.08 -23.14 15.00
N GLY A 263 -21.81 -24.26 15.06
CA GLY A 263 -22.49 -24.81 13.88
C GLY A 263 -21.54 -25.68 13.04
N ASP A 264 -21.62 -25.61 11.71
CA ASP A 264 -20.80 -26.42 10.78
C ASP A 264 -20.86 -27.92 11.07
N TRP A 265 -22.03 -28.45 11.45
CA TRP A 265 -22.08 -29.79 12.04
C TRP A 265 -21.70 -30.91 11.06
N HIS A 266 -21.79 -30.65 9.75
CA HIS A 266 -21.25 -31.50 8.68
C HIS A 266 -19.71 -31.67 8.71
N MET A 267 -18.97 -30.78 9.38
CA MET A 267 -17.51 -30.81 9.56
C MET A 267 -17.08 -31.38 10.93
N LYS A 268 -18.04 -31.61 11.83
CA LYS A 268 -17.80 -32.07 13.21
C LYS A 268 -18.14 -33.56 13.37
N GLY A 269 -17.49 -34.19 14.35
CA GLY A 269 -17.78 -35.58 14.70
C GLY A 269 -18.99 -35.73 15.62
N PRO A 270 -19.19 -36.91 16.23
CA PRO A 270 -20.14 -37.09 17.34
C PRO A 270 -19.90 -36.05 18.45
N LYS A 271 -20.96 -35.66 19.17
CA LYS A 271 -20.88 -34.65 20.25
C LYS A 271 -19.80 -35.02 21.27
N GLY A 272 -18.93 -34.06 21.58
CA GLY A 272 -17.79 -34.23 22.49
C GLY A 272 -16.58 -34.95 21.89
N SER A 273 -16.60 -35.36 20.61
CA SER A 273 -15.39 -35.87 19.94
C SER A 273 -14.42 -34.73 19.58
N ALA A 274 -13.13 -34.99 19.74
CA ALA A 274 -12.09 -34.05 19.35
C ALA A 274 -12.00 -33.96 17.82
N CYS A 275 -12.30 -32.78 17.27
CA CYS A 275 -12.35 -32.53 15.83
C CYS A 275 -11.55 -31.27 15.46
N PRO A 276 -11.07 -31.14 14.20
CA PRO A 276 -10.24 -30.01 13.80
C PRO A 276 -10.91 -28.63 13.90
N LEU A 277 -12.23 -28.55 13.72
CA LEU A 277 -13.03 -27.33 13.89
C LEU A 277 -13.55 -27.24 15.33
N SER A 278 -13.03 -26.32 16.13
CA SER A 278 -13.40 -26.21 17.56
C SER A 278 -14.49 -25.17 17.81
N SER A 279 -15.44 -25.48 18.68
CA SER A 279 -16.39 -24.52 19.28
C SER A 279 -15.89 -23.91 20.60
N GLU A 280 -14.73 -24.35 21.11
CA GLU A 280 -14.14 -23.84 22.35
C GLU A 280 -13.42 -22.49 22.12
N PRO A 281 -13.80 -21.39 22.80
CA PRO A 281 -13.20 -20.08 22.57
C PRO A 281 -11.82 -19.91 23.24
N GLU A 282 -10.98 -19.03 22.68
CA GLU A 282 -9.91 -18.37 23.43
C GLU A 282 -10.53 -17.34 24.39
N LEU A 283 -9.98 -17.19 25.60
CA LEU A 283 -10.51 -16.33 26.66
C LEU A 283 -9.43 -15.37 27.18
N GLU A 284 -9.67 -14.06 27.16
CA GLU A 284 -8.78 -13.01 27.67
C GLU A 284 -9.50 -12.16 28.72
N GLU A 285 -8.87 -11.92 29.89
CA GLU A 285 -9.48 -11.24 31.04
C GLU A 285 -8.71 -9.98 31.41
N ILE A 286 -9.43 -8.86 31.58
CA ILE A 286 -8.85 -7.53 31.74
C ILE A 286 -9.64 -6.78 32.81
N VAL A 287 -8.93 -6.08 33.71
CA VAL A 287 -9.53 -5.09 34.61
C VAL A 287 -9.47 -3.73 33.93
N LEU A 288 -10.63 -3.11 33.73
CA LEU A 288 -10.77 -1.79 33.12
C LEU A 288 -10.22 -0.69 34.03
N THR A 289 -9.65 0.35 33.42
CA THR A 289 -9.06 1.51 34.09
C THR A 289 -9.52 2.80 33.40
N GLU A 290 -9.34 3.96 34.04
CA GLU A 290 -9.60 5.29 33.45
C GLU A 290 -8.81 5.56 32.15
N GLU A 291 -7.81 4.73 31.82
CA GLU A 291 -7.05 4.81 30.57
C GLU A 291 -7.73 4.11 29.39
N ASP A 292 -8.71 3.23 29.66
CA ASP A 292 -9.43 2.40 28.71
C ASP A 292 -10.71 3.12 28.28
N GLU A 293 -10.75 3.59 27.04
CA GLU A 293 -11.71 4.62 26.62
C GLU A 293 -12.93 4.00 25.95
N PHE A 294 -12.70 3.00 25.09
CA PHE A 294 -13.74 2.26 24.37
C PHE A 294 -13.22 0.92 23.83
N LEU A 295 -14.13 -0.02 23.60
CA LEU A 295 -13.94 -1.28 22.89
C LEU A 295 -14.59 -1.20 21.50
N ILE A 296 -13.94 -1.81 20.51
CA ILE A 296 -14.49 -2.10 19.18
C ILE A 296 -14.56 -3.62 19.03
N MET A 297 -15.68 -4.15 18.55
CA MET A 297 -15.87 -5.55 18.16
C MET A 297 -16.39 -5.57 16.73
N GLY A 298 -15.91 -6.49 15.88
CA GLY A 298 -16.42 -6.60 14.51
C GLY A 298 -16.05 -7.90 13.80
N CYS A 299 -16.81 -8.18 12.73
CA CYS A 299 -16.62 -9.26 11.75
C CYS A 299 -15.31 -9.13 10.96
N ASP A 300 -14.92 -10.18 10.22
CA ASP A 300 -13.70 -10.14 9.42
C ASP A 300 -13.79 -9.11 8.26
N GLY A 301 -14.99 -8.86 7.74
CA GLY A 301 -15.28 -7.82 6.76
C GLY A 301 -14.88 -6.40 7.16
N LEU A 302 -14.75 -6.09 8.46
CA LEU A 302 -14.12 -4.85 8.94
C LEU A 302 -12.59 -4.97 8.91
N TRP A 303 -12.05 -6.04 9.50
CA TRP A 303 -10.64 -6.17 9.83
C TRP A 303 -9.73 -6.51 8.64
N ASP A 304 -10.27 -7.15 7.60
CA ASP A 304 -9.57 -7.40 6.32
C ASP A 304 -9.27 -6.10 5.55
N VAL A 305 -10.03 -5.02 5.79
CA VAL A 305 -9.84 -3.69 5.16
C VAL A 305 -9.43 -2.57 6.13
N MET A 306 -9.31 -2.87 7.43
CA MET A 306 -8.99 -1.86 8.45
C MET A 306 -8.10 -2.41 9.56
N SER A 307 -6.94 -1.78 9.77
CA SER A 307 -6.08 -2.10 10.91
C SER A 307 -6.68 -1.61 12.22
N SER A 308 -6.38 -2.33 13.31
CA SER A 308 -6.85 -2.06 14.67
C SER A 308 -6.56 -0.63 15.13
N GLN A 309 -5.38 -0.08 14.82
CA GLN A 309 -5.04 1.32 15.10
C GLN A 309 -5.81 2.32 14.21
N CYS A 310 -6.14 1.97 12.96
CA CYS A 310 -6.98 2.82 12.12
C CYS A 310 -8.40 2.93 12.69
N ALA A 311 -9.00 1.80 13.10
CA ALA A 311 -10.32 1.77 13.72
C ALA A 311 -10.37 2.59 15.01
N VAL A 312 -9.40 2.40 15.92
CA VAL A 312 -9.28 3.17 17.17
C VAL A 312 -9.09 4.67 16.89
N THR A 313 -8.36 5.05 15.84
CA THR A 313 -8.18 6.46 15.46
C THR A 313 -9.49 7.09 14.97
N ILE A 314 -10.29 6.37 14.18
CA ILE A 314 -11.61 6.81 13.69
C ILE A 314 -12.60 6.95 14.86
N VAL A 315 -12.74 5.93 15.70
CA VAL A 315 -13.65 5.96 16.86
C VAL A 315 -13.26 7.07 17.83
N ARG A 316 -11.97 7.23 18.17
CA ARG A 316 -11.55 8.35 19.03
C ARG A 316 -11.94 9.70 18.42
N LYS A 317 -11.72 9.89 17.12
CA LYS A 317 -12.05 11.14 16.42
C LYS A 317 -13.55 11.45 16.47
N GLU A 318 -14.41 10.50 16.12
CA GLU A 318 -15.86 10.72 16.14
C GLU A 318 -16.40 10.88 17.58
N LEU A 319 -15.86 10.15 18.57
CA LEU A 319 -16.19 10.41 19.99
C LEU A 319 -15.73 11.80 20.44
N MET A 320 -14.54 12.27 20.04
CA MET A 320 -14.05 13.61 20.38
C MET A 320 -14.81 14.75 19.68
N LEU A 321 -15.56 14.46 18.61
CA LEU A 321 -16.36 15.45 17.86
C LEU A 321 -17.85 15.43 18.24
N HIS A 322 -18.40 14.24 18.53
CA HIS A 322 -19.85 14.02 18.67
C HIS A 322 -20.23 13.19 19.89
N ASN A 323 -19.28 12.57 20.57
CA ASN A 323 -19.45 11.71 21.74
C ASN A 323 -20.49 10.58 21.58
N ASP A 324 -20.69 10.09 20.36
CA ASP A 324 -21.75 9.15 19.99
C ASP A 324 -21.17 7.81 19.47
N PRO A 325 -21.30 6.69 20.21
CA PRO A 325 -20.78 5.38 19.78
C PRO A 325 -21.55 4.79 18.58
N GLU A 326 -22.82 5.16 18.43
CA GLU A 326 -23.73 4.70 17.37
C GLU A 326 -23.44 5.42 16.05
N ARG A 327 -22.84 6.61 16.11
CA ARG A 327 -22.15 7.23 14.97
C ARG A 327 -20.77 6.64 14.70
N CYS A 328 -20.04 6.22 15.74
CA CYS A 328 -18.72 5.60 15.57
C CYS A 328 -18.78 4.25 14.85
N SER A 329 -19.74 3.39 15.20
CA SER A 329 -20.00 2.12 14.48
C SER A 329 -20.32 2.37 13.02
N ARG A 330 -21.23 3.32 12.72
CA ARG A 330 -21.57 3.74 11.35
C ARG A 330 -20.38 4.23 10.54
N GLU A 331 -19.49 5.07 11.09
CA GLU A 331 -18.36 5.57 10.29
C GLU A 331 -17.27 4.50 10.08
N LEU A 332 -17.10 3.54 11.00
CA LEU A 332 -16.26 2.37 10.77
C LEU A 332 -16.80 1.53 9.59
N VAL A 333 -18.10 1.22 9.59
CA VAL A 333 -18.77 0.49 8.50
C VAL A 333 -18.68 1.27 7.18
N ARG A 334 -18.98 2.57 7.20
CA ARG A 334 -18.87 3.46 6.02
C ARG A 334 -17.45 3.47 5.45
N GLU A 335 -16.43 3.49 6.32
CA GLU A 335 -15.02 3.49 5.92
C GLU A 335 -14.54 2.12 5.43
N ALA A 336 -15.07 1.01 5.95
CA ALA A 336 -14.83 -0.32 5.40
C ALA A 336 -15.46 -0.49 4.00
N LEU A 337 -16.69 -0.02 3.79
CA LEU A 337 -17.33 0.06 2.46
C LEU A 337 -16.52 0.93 1.50
N LYS A 338 -16.03 2.11 1.94
CA LYS A 338 -15.14 2.99 1.15
C LYS A 338 -13.84 2.30 0.70
N ARG A 339 -13.44 1.20 1.35
CA ARG A 339 -12.22 0.42 1.04
C ARG A 339 -12.50 -0.85 0.24
N ASN A 340 -13.76 -1.08 -0.15
CA ASN A 340 -14.22 -2.24 -0.94
C ASN A 340 -14.03 -3.57 -0.19
N THR A 341 -14.58 -3.68 1.02
CA THR A 341 -14.71 -4.99 1.66
C THR A 341 -15.51 -5.97 0.80
N CYS A 342 -15.14 -7.25 0.87
CA CYS A 342 -15.74 -8.34 0.10
C CYS A 342 -16.82 -9.12 0.87
N ASP A 343 -16.92 -8.87 2.18
CA ASP A 343 -17.86 -9.55 3.07
C ASP A 343 -18.86 -8.58 3.72
N ASN A 344 -19.80 -9.10 4.50
CA ASN A 344 -20.73 -8.31 5.28
C ASN A 344 -20.00 -7.52 6.38
N LEU A 345 -20.68 -6.48 6.88
CA LEU A 345 -20.19 -5.66 7.96
C LEU A 345 -21.14 -5.74 9.15
N THR A 346 -20.59 -6.05 10.32
CA THR A 346 -21.21 -5.93 11.63
C THR A 346 -20.17 -5.40 12.62
N VAL A 347 -20.43 -4.25 13.22
CA VAL A 347 -19.49 -3.53 14.10
C VAL A 347 -20.21 -2.98 15.32
N VAL A 348 -19.69 -3.29 16.50
CA VAL A 348 -20.15 -2.78 17.79
C VAL A 348 -19.04 -1.93 18.43
N VAL A 349 -19.39 -0.75 18.92
CA VAL A 349 -18.52 0.15 19.68
C VAL A 349 -19.11 0.35 21.07
N VAL A 350 -18.32 0.16 22.12
CA VAL A 350 -18.73 0.31 23.53
C VAL A 350 -17.81 1.31 24.21
N CYS A 351 -18.33 2.37 24.80
CA CYS A 351 -17.54 3.31 25.61
C CYS A 351 -17.62 2.97 27.09
N PHE A 352 -16.59 3.35 27.86
CA PHE A 352 -16.50 3.09 29.31
C PHE A 352 -16.64 4.36 30.18
N SER A 353 -16.82 5.52 29.56
CA SER A 353 -16.99 6.83 30.19
C SER A 353 -18.16 7.57 29.54
N PRO A 354 -18.96 8.37 30.27
CA PRO A 354 -19.97 9.24 29.65
C PRO A 354 -19.33 10.38 28.84
N GLU A 355 -18.13 10.83 29.25
CA GLU A 355 -17.38 11.91 28.59
C GLU A 355 -16.61 11.40 27.36
N PRO A 356 -16.31 12.27 26.38
CA PRO A 356 -15.50 11.91 25.23
C PRO A 356 -14.02 11.70 25.63
N PRO A 357 -13.24 10.92 24.86
CA PRO A 357 -11.82 10.70 25.14
C PRO A 357 -11.03 12.01 25.25
N PRO A 358 -10.19 12.20 26.28
CA PRO A 358 -9.52 13.47 26.52
C PRO A 358 -8.55 13.84 25.39
N ARG A 359 -8.29 15.14 25.22
CA ARG A 359 -7.24 15.61 24.30
C ARG A 359 -5.88 15.16 24.84
N ILE A 360 -5.11 14.46 24.02
CA ILE A 360 -3.77 14.00 24.38
C ILE A 360 -2.82 15.20 24.29
N GLU A 361 -2.69 15.95 25.39
CA GLU A 361 -1.67 16.99 25.50
C GLU A 361 -0.28 16.35 25.56
N ILE A 362 0.51 16.53 24.49
CA ILE A 362 1.93 16.13 24.48
C ILE A 362 2.69 17.09 25.41
N PRO A 363 3.24 16.63 26.54
CA PRO A 363 3.92 17.54 27.46
C PRO A 363 5.17 18.11 26.80
N ARG A 364 5.27 19.44 26.72
CA ARG A 364 6.50 20.14 26.30
C ARG A 364 7.59 19.91 27.37
N SER A 365 8.31 18.82 27.24
CA SER A 365 9.27 18.33 28.23
C SER A 365 10.46 19.28 28.39
N GLN A 366 10.37 20.17 29.38
CA GLN A 366 11.54 20.90 29.88
C GLN A 366 12.60 19.91 30.38
N ARG A 367 13.87 20.24 30.10
CA ARG A 367 15.02 19.36 30.36
C ARG A 367 15.18 19.04 31.86
N ARG A 368 15.23 17.76 32.22
CA ARG A 368 16.10 17.27 33.32
C ARG A 368 16.74 15.92 32.94
N ARG A 369 17.98 15.71 33.39
CA ARG A 369 18.78 14.49 33.17
C ARG A 369 18.98 13.76 34.50
N SER A 370 18.40 12.58 34.65
CA SER A 370 18.76 11.59 35.68
C SER A 370 17.99 10.29 35.44
N ILE A 371 18.67 9.14 35.48
CA ILE A 371 18.03 7.82 35.55
C ILE A 371 17.67 7.54 37.01
N SER A 372 16.54 6.89 37.30
CA SER A 372 16.15 6.56 38.67
C SER A 372 16.97 5.40 39.24
N ALA A 373 16.95 5.24 40.57
CA ALA A 373 17.72 4.19 41.25
C ALA A 373 17.27 2.77 40.82
N GLU A 374 15.98 2.54 40.57
CA GLU A 374 15.48 1.23 40.14
C GLU A 374 16.06 0.81 38.79
N GLY A 375 16.24 1.76 37.86
CA GLY A 375 16.88 1.51 36.56
C GLY A 375 18.35 1.11 36.68
N LEU A 376 19.05 1.58 37.72
CA LEU A 376 20.45 1.26 37.96
C LEU A 376 20.64 -0.16 38.55
N ASP A 377 19.75 -0.59 39.45
CA ASP A 377 19.81 -1.94 40.02
C ASP A 377 19.30 -3.01 39.04
N LEU A 378 18.37 -2.67 38.15
CA LEU A 378 17.99 -3.53 37.02
C LEU A 378 19.19 -3.83 36.11
N LEU A 379 20.04 -2.82 35.82
CA LEU A 379 21.28 -2.99 35.05
C LEU A 379 22.31 -3.88 35.76
N LYS A 380 22.49 -3.73 37.09
CA LYS A 380 23.36 -4.63 37.88
C LYS A 380 22.86 -6.08 37.84
N GLY A 381 21.54 -6.27 37.92
CA GLY A 381 20.89 -7.59 37.85
C GLY A 381 21.11 -8.32 36.52
N VAL A 382 21.25 -7.58 35.41
CA VAL A 382 21.61 -8.15 34.10
C VAL A 382 23.10 -8.47 34.03
N LEU A 383 23.99 -7.52 34.40
CA LEU A 383 25.44 -7.69 34.34
C LEU A 383 25.95 -8.92 35.11
N ASN A 384 25.39 -9.18 36.31
CA ASN A 384 25.82 -10.30 37.14
C ASN A 384 25.41 -11.69 36.60
N LYS A 385 24.50 -11.80 35.63
CA LYS A 385 24.12 -13.08 35.03
C LYS A 385 25.06 -13.54 33.91
N THR A 386 25.81 -12.63 33.31
CA THR A 386 26.66 -12.92 32.13
C THR A 386 28.04 -13.50 32.49
N LEU A 387 28.43 -13.48 33.77
CA LEU A 387 29.79 -13.83 34.22
C LEU A 387 30.00 -15.29 34.70
N ASN A 388 28.95 -16.12 34.77
CA ASN A 388 29.00 -17.46 35.37
C ASN A 388 28.79 -18.64 34.40
N PHE A 389 29.07 -18.47 33.10
CA PHE A 389 29.00 -19.55 32.09
C PHE A 389 30.33 -19.88 31.40
N GLN A 390 31.43 -19.83 32.16
CA GLN A 390 32.72 -20.45 31.80
C GLN A 390 33.34 -21.19 32.99
N ASN A 391 32.85 -22.40 33.30
CA ASN A 391 33.64 -23.47 33.93
C ASN A 391 32.81 -24.76 34.14
N GLN A 392 32.83 -25.68 33.16
CA GLN A 392 32.88 -27.14 33.38
C GLN A 392 32.87 -27.89 32.03
N ALA A 393 33.99 -28.54 31.70
CA ALA A 393 34.11 -29.39 30.50
C ALA A 393 35.20 -30.45 30.67
N SER A 394 34.91 -31.57 31.33
CA SER A 394 35.75 -32.78 31.30
C SER A 394 35.07 -34.02 31.92
N ASN A 395 34.74 -35.02 31.09
CA ASN A 395 35.20 -36.44 31.19
C ASN A 395 34.24 -37.48 30.54
N PHE A 396 34.83 -38.63 30.18
CA PHE A 396 34.24 -39.93 29.80
C PHE A 396 33.57 -40.15 28.42
N SER A 397 34.44 -40.47 27.44
CA SER A 397 34.49 -41.74 26.65
C SER A 397 33.30 -42.26 25.81
N MET A 398 33.58 -42.41 24.50
CA MET A 398 33.01 -43.36 23.51
C MET A 398 33.51 -44.82 23.72
N PRO A 399 33.11 -45.89 22.96
CA PRO A 399 32.27 -45.98 21.74
C PRO A 399 31.03 -46.94 21.93
N ASN A 400 30.21 -47.41 20.97
CA ASN A 400 30.55 -48.04 19.68
C ASN A 400 29.38 -48.21 18.66
N ILE A 401 29.66 -47.80 17.41
CA ILE A 401 29.31 -48.36 16.09
C ILE A 401 28.10 -49.33 15.95
N SER A 402 27.12 -48.91 15.14
CA SER A 402 26.70 -49.67 13.94
C SER A 402 26.42 -48.69 12.79
N ASN A 403 26.65 -49.09 11.53
CA ASN A 403 26.92 -48.16 10.41
C ASN A 403 26.06 -48.52 9.15
N PRO A 404 26.23 -47.93 7.94
CA PRO A 404 25.23 -47.01 7.40
C PRO A 404 24.61 -47.47 6.07
N SER A 405 23.67 -46.70 5.49
CA SER A 405 23.93 -45.95 4.23
C SER A 405 22.71 -45.29 3.56
N LYS A 406 23.01 -44.19 2.84
CA LYS A 406 22.38 -43.68 1.60
C LYS A 406 20.93 -43.14 1.61
N LEU A 407 20.87 -41.80 1.51
CA LEU A 407 20.02 -41.10 0.53
C LEU A 407 20.23 -41.69 -0.89
N THR A 408 19.21 -41.61 -1.77
CA THR A 408 19.27 -40.88 -3.08
C THR A 408 17.95 -41.01 -3.88
N ILE A 409 17.29 -39.86 -4.09
CA ILE A 409 16.59 -39.33 -5.28
C ILE A 409 15.70 -40.26 -6.18
N PHE A 410 14.54 -39.72 -6.56
CA PHE A 410 13.59 -40.22 -7.57
C PHE A 410 14.19 -40.55 -8.95
N ILE A 411 13.67 -41.59 -9.62
CA ILE A 411 12.85 -41.51 -10.86
C ILE A 411 12.60 -42.93 -11.39
N SER A 412 11.32 -43.31 -11.58
CA SER A 412 10.91 -44.21 -12.66
C SER A 412 9.41 -44.07 -12.97
N ARG A 413 9.04 -44.29 -14.24
CA ARG A 413 7.66 -44.47 -14.70
C ARG A 413 7.56 -45.86 -15.34
N THR A 414 6.61 -46.67 -14.91
CA THR A 414 5.74 -47.44 -15.82
C THR A 414 4.49 -47.92 -15.08
N ALA A 415 3.44 -48.25 -15.84
CA ALA A 415 2.17 -48.75 -15.31
C ALA A 415 2.10 -50.28 -15.42
N TYR A 416 1.29 -50.92 -14.58
CA TYR A 416 0.13 -51.75 -14.96
C TYR A 416 -0.51 -52.34 -13.69
N GLY A 417 -1.78 -52.74 -13.74
CA GLY A 417 -2.42 -53.51 -12.66
C GLY A 417 -3.78 -52.98 -12.22
N ARG A 418 -4.84 -53.73 -12.54
CA ARG A 418 -6.20 -53.52 -12.02
C ARG A 418 -6.25 -53.90 -10.54
N LEU A 419 -7.19 -53.32 -9.79
CA LEU A 419 -8.07 -54.10 -8.92
C LEU A 419 -9.38 -53.34 -8.67
N ILE A 420 -10.49 -54.08 -8.65
CA ILE A 420 -11.85 -53.61 -8.38
C ILE A 420 -12.34 -54.33 -7.11
N PRO A 421 -13.04 -53.63 -6.20
CA PRO A 421 -14.11 -54.28 -5.45
C PRO A 421 -15.46 -53.54 -5.59
N ASN A 422 -16.39 -54.20 -6.28
CA ASN A 422 -17.84 -54.29 -6.10
C ASN A 422 -18.58 -53.21 -5.26
N LEU A 423 -19.59 -52.58 -5.89
CA LEU A 423 -20.73 -52.00 -5.16
C LEU A 423 -21.76 -53.09 -4.85
N GLN A 424 -22.13 -53.24 -3.57
CA GLN A 424 -23.44 -53.70 -3.09
C GLN A 424 -23.73 -52.95 -1.78
N SER A 425 -24.52 -51.87 -1.71
CA SER A 425 -25.94 -51.64 -2.07
C SER A 425 -26.83 -51.60 -0.84
N LYS A 426 -27.34 -50.41 -0.49
CA LYS A 426 -28.69 -50.20 0.05
C LYS A 426 -29.16 -48.77 -0.31
N PRO A 427 -30.47 -48.53 -0.50
CA PRO A 427 -30.95 -47.32 -1.16
C PRO A 427 -31.23 -46.18 -0.17
N ILE A 428 -31.09 -44.95 -0.66
CA ILE A 428 -31.75 -43.76 -0.12
C ILE A 428 -32.65 -43.23 -1.25
N SER A 429 -33.94 -43.08 -0.97
CA SER A 429 -34.92 -42.51 -1.91
C SER A 429 -34.87 -40.97 -1.89
N THR A 430 -35.58 -40.35 -2.85
CA THR A 430 -35.76 -38.88 -2.98
C THR A 430 -34.48 -38.06 -3.21
N THR A 431 -33.64 -38.47 -4.17
CA THR A 431 -32.80 -37.50 -4.90
C THR A 431 -33.71 -36.59 -5.74
N SER A 432 -33.67 -35.28 -5.51
CA SER A 432 -34.23 -34.31 -6.45
C SER A 432 -33.43 -34.34 -7.76
N VAL A 433 -34.09 -34.14 -8.90
CA VAL A 433 -33.42 -34.11 -10.21
C VAL A 433 -32.53 -32.84 -10.27
N PRO A 434 -31.22 -32.95 -10.57
CA PRO A 434 -30.35 -31.78 -10.65
C PRO A 434 -30.83 -30.75 -11.67
N THR A 435 -30.79 -29.47 -11.32
CA THR A 435 -31.15 -28.38 -12.24
C THR A 435 -30.10 -28.24 -13.34
N HIS A 436 -30.50 -27.73 -14.50
CA HIS A 436 -29.58 -27.41 -15.60
C HIS A 436 -28.44 -26.47 -15.18
N GLN A 437 -28.70 -25.58 -14.21
CA GLN A 437 -27.71 -24.68 -13.67
C GLN A 437 -26.68 -25.42 -12.80
N HIS A 438 -27.11 -26.33 -11.91
CA HIS A 438 -26.18 -27.15 -11.12
C HIS A 438 -25.30 -28.02 -12.02
N ILE A 439 -25.88 -28.63 -13.07
CA ILE A 439 -25.11 -29.39 -14.07
C ILE A 439 -24.12 -28.49 -14.85
N ALA A 440 -24.50 -27.25 -15.19
CA ALA A 440 -23.58 -26.31 -15.85
C ALA A 440 -22.39 -25.93 -14.95
N HIS A 441 -22.61 -25.62 -13.67
CA HIS A 441 -21.52 -25.37 -12.71
C HIS A 441 -20.61 -26.59 -12.55
N LEU A 442 -21.19 -27.78 -12.31
CA LEU A 442 -20.45 -29.05 -12.24
C LEU A 442 -19.57 -29.35 -13.47
N ILE A 443 -19.91 -28.82 -14.65
CA ILE A 443 -19.09 -28.92 -15.87
C ILE A 443 -17.98 -27.85 -15.90
N PHE A 444 -18.25 -26.63 -15.42
CA PHE A 444 -17.25 -25.58 -15.29
C PHE A 444 -16.14 -25.93 -14.28
N ASP A 445 -16.44 -26.66 -13.22
CA ASP A 445 -15.47 -26.99 -12.16
C ASP A 445 -14.44 -28.08 -12.56
N GLN A 446 -14.71 -28.84 -13.63
CA GLN A 446 -13.88 -29.98 -14.01
C GLN A 446 -12.46 -29.57 -14.42
N LYS A 447 -11.45 -30.34 -13.98
CA LYS A 447 -10.03 -30.02 -14.22
C LYS A 447 -9.50 -30.50 -15.58
N SER A 448 -10.30 -31.19 -16.40
CA SER A 448 -9.94 -31.61 -17.77
C SER A 448 -11.12 -31.70 -18.73
N ALA A 449 -10.83 -31.67 -20.04
CA ALA A 449 -11.83 -31.85 -21.11
C ALA A 449 -12.58 -33.19 -21.02
N ASN A 450 -11.86 -34.26 -20.68
CA ASN A 450 -12.42 -35.61 -20.61
C ASN A 450 -13.38 -35.72 -19.42
N GLN A 451 -13.03 -35.14 -18.28
CA GLN A 451 -13.92 -35.05 -17.11
C GLN A 451 -15.16 -34.20 -17.42
N ALA A 452 -15.00 -33.03 -18.04
CA ALA A 452 -16.14 -32.19 -18.45
C ALA A 452 -17.13 -32.94 -19.37
N LEU A 453 -16.61 -33.69 -20.35
CA LEU A 453 -17.43 -34.51 -21.25
C LEU A 453 -18.04 -35.75 -20.55
N GLN A 454 -17.34 -36.32 -19.56
CA GLN A 454 -17.87 -37.41 -18.73
C GLN A 454 -18.98 -36.93 -17.80
N THR A 455 -18.83 -35.78 -17.14
CA THR A 455 -19.89 -35.16 -16.31
C THR A 455 -21.11 -34.81 -17.15
N PHE A 456 -20.92 -34.25 -18.35
CA PHE A 456 -22.00 -34.00 -19.31
C PHE A 456 -22.74 -35.30 -19.68
N ARG A 457 -22.01 -36.32 -20.14
CA ARG A 457 -22.57 -37.65 -20.53
C ARG A 457 -23.07 -38.51 -19.37
N TRP A 458 -22.77 -38.13 -18.13
CA TRP A 458 -23.34 -38.72 -16.92
C TRP A 458 -24.70 -38.08 -16.61
N ALA A 459 -24.81 -36.76 -16.73
CA ALA A 459 -26.08 -36.06 -16.55
C ALA A 459 -27.16 -36.55 -17.54
N SER A 460 -26.78 -36.86 -18.79
CA SER A 460 -27.67 -37.47 -19.81
C SER A 460 -28.22 -38.87 -19.45
N LYS A 461 -27.76 -39.47 -18.34
CA LYS A 461 -28.25 -40.78 -17.84
C LYS A 461 -29.13 -40.65 -16.59
N LEU A 462 -29.36 -39.43 -16.10
CA LEU A 462 -30.23 -39.19 -14.96
C LEU A 462 -31.70 -39.28 -15.41
N PRO A 463 -32.57 -39.98 -14.65
CA PRO A 463 -33.99 -40.09 -15.01
C PRO A 463 -34.64 -38.70 -15.02
N ASN A 464 -35.44 -38.44 -16.05
CA ASN A 464 -36.16 -37.19 -16.29
C ASN A 464 -35.28 -35.94 -16.47
N PHE A 465 -33.97 -36.09 -16.76
CA PHE A 465 -33.09 -34.97 -17.13
C PHE A 465 -32.79 -34.96 -18.64
N THR A 466 -33.13 -33.86 -19.32
CA THR A 466 -32.67 -33.55 -20.67
C THR A 466 -31.75 -32.34 -20.63
N HIS A 467 -30.78 -32.26 -21.56
CA HIS A 467 -29.85 -31.13 -21.60
C HIS A 467 -30.54 -29.85 -22.10
N SER A 468 -30.03 -28.70 -21.65
CA SER A 468 -30.42 -27.36 -22.11
C SER A 468 -29.31 -26.72 -22.94
N GLN A 469 -29.67 -25.69 -23.71
CA GLN A 469 -28.74 -24.76 -24.37
C GLN A 469 -27.60 -24.30 -23.42
N SER A 470 -27.94 -23.94 -22.18
CA SER A 470 -26.96 -23.53 -21.16
C SER A 470 -25.98 -24.64 -20.74
N THR A 471 -26.41 -25.90 -20.65
CA THR A 471 -25.50 -27.03 -20.37
C THR A 471 -24.60 -27.36 -21.57
N TYR A 472 -25.11 -27.27 -22.80
CA TYR A 472 -24.28 -27.39 -24.01
C TYR A 472 -23.24 -26.27 -24.07
N ARG A 473 -23.64 -25.02 -23.77
CA ARG A 473 -22.73 -23.87 -23.70
C ARG A 473 -21.61 -24.05 -22.67
N ALA A 474 -21.91 -24.63 -21.51
CA ALA A 474 -20.92 -24.90 -20.46
C ALA A 474 -19.86 -25.94 -20.92
N VAL A 475 -20.29 -27.08 -21.48
CA VAL A 475 -19.34 -28.09 -21.97
C VAL A 475 -18.55 -27.58 -23.19
N ILE A 476 -19.19 -26.83 -24.09
CA ILE A 476 -18.52 -26.23 -25.26
C ILE A 476 -17.46 -25.20 -24.82
N HIS A 477 -17.76 -24.31 -23.87
CA HIS A 477 -16.75 -23.38 -23.32
C HIS A 477 -15.54 -24.11 -22.74
N LYS A 478 -15.78 -25.19 -21.98
CA LYS A 478 -14.72 -25.98 -21.37
C LYS A 478 -13.89 -26.73 -22.42
N LEU A 479 -14.52 -27.34 -23.42
CA LEU A 479 -13.84 -28.01 -24.55
C LEU A 479 -13.04 -27.02 -25.40
N CYS A 480 -13.57 -25.82 -25.68
CA CYS A 480 -12.83 -24.75 -26.35
C CYS A 480 -11.61 -24.29 -25.54
N THR A 481 -11.74 -24.18 -24.21
CA THR A 481 -10.63 -23.85 -23.30
C THR A 481 -9.50 -24.88 -23.38
N PHE A 482 -9.84 -26.17 -23.52
CA PHE A 482 -8.90 -27.27 -23.77
C PHE A 482 -8.63 -27.55 -25.27
N ARG A 483 -9.01 -26.64 -26.17
CA ARG A 483 -8.78 -26.70 -27.64
C ARG A 483 -9.32 -27.97 -28.34
N ARG A 484 -10.37 -28.61 -27.83
CA ARG A 484 -11.01 -29.81 -28.39
C ARG A 484 -12.08 -29.47 -29.43
N PHE A 485 -11.71 -28.74 -30.46
CA PHE A 485 -12.66 -28.14 -31.41
C PHE A 485 -13.42 -29.16 -32.28
N ASP A 486 -12.84 -30.32 -32.61
CA ASP A 486 -13.54 -31.36 -33.38
C ASP A 486 -14.63 -32.04 -32.54
N THR A 487 -14.40 -32.19 -31.23
CA THR A 487 -15.42 -32.64 -30.28
C THR A 487 -16.54 -31.62 -30.11
N VAL A 488 -16.24 -30.32 -30.21
CA VAL A 488 -17.27 -29.26 -30.24
C VAL A 488 -18.09 -29.34 -31.52
N LYS A 489 -17.47 -29.54 -32.70
CA LYS A 489 -18.18 -29.74 -33.97
C LYS A 489 -19.13 -30.94 -33.89
N ALA A 490 -18.69 -32.07 -33.33
CA ALA A 490 -19.54 -33.25 -33.12
C ALA A 490 -20.72 -32.99 -32.18
N LEU A 491 -20.51 -32.28 -31.06
CA LEU A 491 -21.59 -31.95 -30.12
C LEU A 491 -22.64 -30.99 -30.71
N LEU A 492 -22.24 -30.08 -31.60
CA LEU A 492 -23.20 -29.19 -32.30
C LEU A 492 -24.09 -29.95 -33.29
N ASP A 493 -23.56 -31.01 -33.91
CA ASP A 493 -24.33 -31.87 -34.82
C ASP A 493 -25.23 -32.87 -34.06
N GLU A 494 -24.84 -33.28 -32.84
CA GLU A 494 -25.64 -34.09 -31.91
C GLU A 494 -26.79 -33.30 -31.26
N MET A 495 -26.59 -32.00 -31.03
CA MET A 495 -27.46 -31.15 -30.21
C MET A 495 -28.91 -31.02 -30.71
N PRO A 496 -29.22 -30.72 -31.99
CA PRO A 496 -30.61 -30.63 -32.45
C PRO A 496 -31.42 -31.90 -32.25
N GLY A 497 -30.80 -33.07 -32.43
CA GLY A 497 -31.43 -34.37 -32.18
C GLY A 497 -31.64 -34.70 -30.70
N SER A 498 -30.90 -34.04 -29.81
CA SER A 498 -30.96 -34.26 -28.36
C SER A 498 -31.94 -33.32 -27.64
N ILE A 499 -32.13 -32.10 -28.15
CA ILE A 499 -32.94 -31.05 -27.49
C ILE A 499 -34.03 -30.42 -28.37
N GLY A 500 -34.25 -30.93 -29.59
CA GLY A 500 -35.30 -30.47 -30.50
C GLY A 500 -35.16 -29.02 -30.99
N SER A 501 -34.01 -28.38 -30.79
CA SER A 501 -33.75 -26.98 -31.19
C SER A 501 -32.30 -26.79 -31.66
N PRO A 502 -32.04 -25.88 -32.63
CA PRO A 502 -30.68 -25.58 -33.08
C PRO A 502 -29.86 -24.86 -31.99
N PRO A 503 -28.52 -24.84 -32.08
CA PRO A 503 -27.68 -24.14 -31.11
C PRO A 503 -27.94 -22.63 -31.11
N ASP A 504 -27.96 -22.00 -29.92
CA ASP A 504 -28.14 -20.56 -29.78
C ASP A 504 -26.91 -19.73 -30.25
N GLU A 505 -27.13 -18.44 -30.54
CA GLU A 505 -26.04 -17.53 -30.95
C GLU A 505 -24.93 -17.40 -29.89
N ASP A 506 -25.30 -17.54 -28.62
CA ASP A 506 -24.42 -17.35 -27.47
C ASP A 506 -23.42 -18.51 -27.28
N ILE A 507 -23.74 -19.70 -27.82
CA ILE A 507 -22.85 -20.84 -28.06
C ILE A 507 -21.86 -20.52 -29.19
N PHE A 508 -22.33 -19.99 -30.33
CA PHE A 508 -21.44 -19.61 -31.43
C PHE A 508 -20.48 -18.48 -31.03
N ILE A 509 -20.93 -17.51 -30.22
CA ILE A 509 -20.07 -16.47 -29.62
C ILE A 509 -19.06 -17.08 -28.63
N THR A 510 -19.46 -18.08 -27.83
CA THR A 510 -18.53 -18.84 -26.97
C THR A 510 -17.46 -19.55 -27.80
N ILE A 511 -17.81 -20.12 -28.96
CA ILE A 511 -16.88 -20.79 -29.89
C ILE A 511 -15.92 -19.79 -30.54
N VAL A 512 -16.42 -18.65 -31.02
CA VAL A 512 -15.61 -17.54 -31.57
C VAL A 512 -14.56 -17.07 -30.57
N ARG A 513 -14.96 -16.83 -29.31
CA ARG A 513 -14.05 -16.46 -28.22
C ARG A 513 -13.05 -17.57 -27.90
N GLY A 514 -13.47 -18.83 -27.98
CA GLY A 514 -12.61 -20.01 -27.80
C GLY A 514 -11.53 -20.16 -28.88
N LEU A 515 -11.92 -20.09 -30.16
CA LEU A 515 -11.03 -20.13 -31.31
C LEU A 515 -10.08 -18.91 -31.33
N GLY A 516 -10.55 -17.73 -30.92
CA GLY A 516 -9.73 -16.54 -30.70
C GLY A 516 -8.63 -16.74 -29.67
N ARG A 517 -8.95 -17.29 -28.48
CA ARG A 517 -7.97 -17.68 -27.45
C ARG A 517 -6.97 -18.75 -27.94
N ALA A 518 -7.29 -19.47 -29.01
CA ALA A 518 -6.41 -20.45 -29.66
C ALA A 518 -5.68 -19.89 -30.91
N ARG A 519 -5.88 -18.61 -31.27
CA ARG A 519 -5.37 -17.95 -32.49
C ARG A 519 -5.78 -18.63 -33.81
N MET A 520 -6.91 -19.32 -33.82
CA MET A 520 -7.38 -20.07 -34.99
C MET A 520 -8.21 -19.20 -35.96
N ILE A 521 -7.62 -18.07 -36.39
CA ILE A 521 -8.30 -16.95 -37.09
C ILE A 521 -9.10 -17.41 -38.33
N ARG A 522 -8.56 -18.36 -39.11
CA ARG A 522 -9.25 -18.93 -40.28
C ARG A 522 -10.52 -19.71 -39.92
N GLU A 523 -10.54 -20.40 -38.78
CA GLU A 523 -11.73 -21.10 -38.30
C GLU A 523 -12.73 -20.14 -37.63
N VAL A 524 -12.27 -19.04 -37.01
CA VAL A 524 -13.14 -17.97 -36.47
C VAL A 524 -14.06 -17.41 -37.57
N ILE A 525 -13.52 -17.12 -38.75
CA ILE A 525 -14.29 -16.59 -39.89
C ILE A 525 -15.30 -17.63 -40.41
N LYS A 526 -14.93 -18.92 -40.43
CA LYS A 526 -15.82 -20.03 -40.81
C LYS A 526 -16.96 -20.29 -39.83
N VAL A 527 -16.99 -19.67 -38.65
CA VAL A 527 -18.16 -19.80 -37.75
C VAL A 527 -19.42 -19.23 -38.41
N LEU A 528 -19.31 -18.24 -39.30
CA LEU A 528 -20.45 -17.79 -40.11
C LEU A 528 -21.00 -18.92 -40.98
N ASP A 529 -20.12 -19.64 -41.69
CA ASP A 529 -20.50 -20.73 -42.59
C ASP A 529 -21.09 -21.92 -41.80
N LEU A 530 -20.66 -22.11 -40.54
CA LEU A 530 -21.22 -23.06 -39.58
C LEU A 530 -22.59 -22.63 -39.02
N VAL A 531 -22.84 -21.34 -38.82
CA VAL A 531 -24.14 -20.81 -38.39
C VAL A 531 -25.17 -20.97 -39.50
N SER A 532 -24.80 -20.67 -40.75
CA SER A 532 -25.65 -20.89 -41.93
C SER A 532 -26.07 -22.36 -42.12
N LYS A 533 -25.32 -23.34 -41.59
CA LYS A 533 -25.70 -24.77 -41.60
C LYS A 533 -26.99 -25.05 -40.84
N PHE A 534 -27.33 -24.23 -39.84
CA PHE A 534 -28.50 -24.39 -38.97
C PHE A 534 -29.60 -23.35 -39.27
N GLU A 535 -29.65 -22.83 -40.51
CA GLU A 535 -30.63 -21.87 -41.06
C GLU A 535 -30.77 -20.52 -40.31
N ASN A 536 -29.97 -20.30 -39.27
CA ASN A 536 -29.92 -19.04 -38.53
C ASN A 536 -29.19 -17.96 -39.35
N ASN A 537 -29.84 -16.80 -39.52
CA ASN A 537 -29.17 -15.61 -40.05
C ASN A 537 -28.20 -15.04 -38.99
N PRO A 538 -26.90 -14.82 -39.31
CA PRO A 538 -25.93 -14.32 -38.34
C PRO A 538 -26.22 -12.87 -37.94
N SER A 539 -26.39 -12.61 -36.63
CA SER A 539 -26.72 -11.27 -36.15
C SER A 539 -25.49 -10.36 -35.99
N LEU A 540 -25.76 -9.07 -35.84
CA LEU A 540 -24.78 -8.03 -35.51
C LEU A 540 -23.94 -8.40 -34.26
N LYS A 541 -24.51 -9.11 -33.28
CA LYS A 541 -23.83 -9.55 -32.05
C LYS A 541 -22.72 -10.58 -32.34
N LEU A 542 -22.97 -11.56 -33.21
CA LEU A 542 -21.96 -12.49 -33.70
C LEU A 542 -20.91 -11.80 -34.58
N PHE A 543 -21.32 -10.93 -35.52
CA PHE A 543 -20.38 -10.18 -36.36
C PHE A 543 -19.44 -9.30 -35.52
N ASN A 544 -19.96 -8.56 -34.53
CA ASN A 544 -19.17 -7.77 -33.59
C ASN A 544 -18.26 -8.65 -32.71
N SER A 545 -18.73 -9.84 -32.29
CA SER A 545 -17.90 -10.80 -31.54
C SER A 545 -16.76 -11.39 -32.37
N ILE A 546 -16.96 -11.61 -33.67
CA ILE A 546 -15.88 -12.01 -34.59
C ILE A 546 -14.91 -10.84 -34.79
N LEU A 547 -15.41 -9.62 -35.04
CA LEU A 547 -14.57 -8.44 -35.23
C LEU A 547 -13.67 -8.13 -34.02
N ASP A 548 -14.18 -8.24 -32.78
CA ASP A 548 -13.39 -8.06 -31.56
C ASP A 548 -12.28 -9.11 -31.39
N VAL A 549 -12.41 -10.30 -31.98
CA VAL A 549 -11.33 -11.30 -32.07
C VAL A 549 -10.36 -10.94 -33.20
N LEU A 550 -10.84 -10.65 -34.41
CA LEU A 550 -9.99 -10.34 -35.57
C LEU A 550 -9.11 -9.10 -35.30
N VAL A 551 -9.69 -8.02 -34.76
CA VAL A 551 -9.01 -6.75 -34.46
C VAL A 551 -7.79 -6.89 -33.55
N LYS A 552 -7.75 -7.90 -32.68
CA LYS A 552 -6.65 -8.14 -31.73
C LYS A 552 -5.45 -8.86 -32.35
N GLU A 553 -5.64 -9.45 -33.53
CA GLU A 553 -4.64 -10.31 -34.17
C GLU A 553 -4.23 -9.73 -35.55
N ASP A 554 -5.17 -9.24 -36.37
CA ASP A 554 -4.88 -8.49 -37.62
C ASP A 554 -6.03 -7.53 -37.99
N ILE A 555 -5.72 -6.23 -38.09
CA ILE A 555 -6.67 -5.16 -38.42
C ILE A 555 -7.10 -5.14 -39.90
N ASP A 556 -6.25 -5.58 -40.83
CA ASP A 556 -6.63 -5.63 -42.25
C ASP A 556 -7.51 -6.84 -42.55
N ILE A 557 -7.28 -7.98 -41.89
CA ILE A 557 -8.23 -9.11 -41.91
C ILE A 557 -9.59 -8.67 -41.33
N ALA A 558 -9.61 -7.94 -40.22
CA ALA A 558 -10.86 -7.40 -39.66
C ALA A 558 -11.58 -6.44 -40.63
N ARG A 559 -10.84 -5.57 -41.32
CA ARG A 559 -11.41 -4.62 -42.31
C ARG A 559 -11.89 -5.32 -43.59
N GLU A 560 -11.20 -6.36 -44.04
CA GLU A 560 -11.66 -7.20 -45.15
C GLU A 560 -12.94 -7.96 -44.77
N PHE A 561 -12.98 -8.58 -43.59
CA PHE A 561 -14.17 -9.26 -43.07
C PHE A 561 -15.38 -8.32 -42.96
N TYR A 562 -15.18 -7.11 -42.41
CA TYR A 562 -16.22 -6.07 -42.36
C TYR A 562 -16.76 -5.73 -43.76
N ARG A 563 -15.87 -5.51 -44.74
CA ARG A 563 -16.25 -5.12 -46.11
C ARG A 563 -16.88 -6.25 -46.93
N LYS A 564 -16.35 -7.48 -46.84
CA LYS A 564 -16.72 -8.60 -47.73
C LYS A 564 -17.75 -9.56 -47.12
N LYS A 565 -17.69 -9.84 -45.81
CA LYS A 565 -18.63 -10.75 -45.14
C LYS A 565 -19.77 -9.95 -44.49
N MET A 566 -19.48 -9.03 -43.56
CA MET A 566 -20.53 -8.33 -42.80
C MET A 566 -21.42 -7.43 -43.68
N MET A 567 -20.83 -6.43 -44.36
CA MET A 567 -21.56 -5.58 -45.30
C MET A 567 -22.12 -6.37 -46.50
N GLY A 568 -21.47 -7.47 -46.89
CA GLY A 568 -21.91 -8.35 -47.98
C GLY A 568 -23.18 -9.16 -47.65
N CYS A 569 -23.38 -9.49 -46.38
CA CYS A 569 -24.62 -10.06 -45.85
C CYS A 569 -25.71 -8.99 -45.55
N GLY A 570 -25.52 -7.74 -45.97
CA GLY A 570 -26.46 -6.63 -45.73
C GLY A 570 -26.50 -6.10 -44.30
N VAL A 571 -25.75 -6.70 -43.36
CA VAL A 571 -25.72 -6.29 -41.95
C VAL A 571 -24.92 -5.00 -41.80
N GLN A 572 -25.61 -3.91 -41.46
CA GLN A 572 -24.97 -2.64 -41.15
C GLN A 572 -24.35 -2.68 -39.75
N GLY A 573 -23.18 -2.06 -39.60
CA GLY A 573 -22.49 -1.94 -38.31
C GLY A 573 -22.99 -0.75 -37.49
N ASP A 574 -23.11 -0.95 -36.19
CA ASP A 574 -23.47 0.05 -35.19
C ASP A 574 -22.23 0.86 -34.73
N ASP A 575 -22.44 1.84 -33.84
CA ASP A 575 -21.35 2.60 -33.23
C ASP A 575 -20.39 1.69 -32.44
N TYR A 576 -20.86 0.57 -31.91
CA TYR A 576 -20.03 -0.47 -31.32
C TYR A 576 -19.13 -1.19 -32.37
N THR A 577 -19.64 -1.54 -33.56
CA THR A 577 -18.84 -2.04 -34.69
C THR A 577 -17.75 -1.05 -35.07
N PHE A 578 -18.11 0.23 -35.22
CA PHE A 578 -17.15 1.29 -35.55
C PHE A 578 -16.13 1.50 -34.42
N GLY A 579 -16.54 1.39 -33.16
CA GLY A 579 -15.65 1.45 -31.98
C GLY A 579 -14.62 0.31 -31.93
N ILE A 580 -15.03 -0.93 -32.22
CA ILE A 580 -14.11 -2.08 -32.33
C ILE A 580 -13.04 -1.82 -33.39
N LEU A 581 -13.46 -1.43 -34.60
CA LEU A 581 -12.54 -1.15 -35.72
C LEU A 581 -11.63 0.07 -35.42
N MET A 582 -12.17 1.11 -34.78
CA MET A 582 -11.39 2.30 -34.38
C MET A 582 -10.30 1.93 -33.38
N LYS A 583 -10.64 1.14 -32.35
CA LYS A 583 -9.68 0.64 -31.34
C LYS A 583 -8.55 -0.15 -31.99
N GLY A 584 -8.85 -0.99 -32.97
CA GLY A 584 -7.85 -1.73 -33.75
C GLY A 584 -6.91 -0.84 -34.56
N LEU A 585 -7.47 0.14 -35.29
CA LEU A 585 -6.68 1.12 -36.05
C LEU A 585 -5.79 1.97 -35.14
N CYS A 586 -6.27 2.33 -33.95
CA CYS A 586 -5.51 3.07 -32.95
C CYS A 586 -4.38 2.24 -32.32
N LEU A 587 -4.64 0.98 -31.95
CA LEU A 587 -3.63 0.07 -31.41
C LEU A 587 -2.52 -0.27 -32.42
N THR A 588 -2.85 -0.36 -33.70
CA THR A 588 -1.89 -0.58 -34.80
C THR A 588 -1.22 0.70 -35.32
N ASN A 589 -1.40 1.85 -34.63
CA ASN A 589 -0.89 3.17 -34.99
C ASN A 589 -1.36 3.73 -36.36
N ARG A 590 -2.45 3.19 -36.92
CA ARG A 590 -3.02 3.57 -38.22
C ARG A 590 -4.05 4.70 -38.11
N ILE A 591 -3.74 5.73 -37.33
CA ILE A 591 -4.66 6.83 -36.98
C ILE A 591 -5.22 7.54 -38.23
N GLY A 592 -4.43 7.66 -39.31
CA GLY A 592 -4.89 8.22 -40.59
C GLY A 592 -6.00 7.41 -41.27
N ASP A 593 -6.05 6.09 -41.09
CA ASP A 593 -7.17 5.25 -41.51
C ASP A 593 -8.34 5.31 -40.51
N GLY A 594 -8.06 5.59 -39.22
CA GLY A 594 -9.08 5.88 -38.20
C GLY A 594 -9.89 7.15 -38.52
N PHE A 595 -9.24 8.24 -38.93
CA PHE A 595 -9.94 9.45 -39.40
C PHE A 595 -10.84 9.18 -40.63
N LYS A 596 -10.39 8.33 -41.58
CA LYS A 596 -11.24 7.90 -42.71
C LYS A 596 -12.46 7.11 -42.22
N LEU A 597 -12.28 6.23 -41.23
CA LEU A 597 -13.37 5.46 -40.63
C LEU A 597 -14.39 6.36 -39.89
N LEU A 598 -13.91 7.38 -39.17
CA LEU A 598 -14.76 8.39 -38.52
C LEU A 598 -15.59 9.16 -39.56
N GLN A 599 -14.99 9.55 -40.68
CA GLN A 599 -15.72 10.22 -41.76
C GLN A 599 -16.75 9.30 -42.41
N VAL A 600 -16.43 8.02 -42.65
CA VAL A 600 -17.39 7.02 -43.16
C VAL A 600 -18.58 6.86 -42.21
N MET A 601 -18.35 6.85 -40.90
CA MET A 601 -19.41 6.83 -39.88
C MET A 601 -20.31 8.07 -39.99
N LYS A 602 -19.73 9.28 -39.99
CA LYS A 602 -20.46 10.55 -40.17
C LYS A 602 -21.30 10.56 -41.46
N THR A 603 -20.74 10.11 -42.60
CA THR A 603 -21.47 10.06 -43.88
C THR A 603 -22.62 9.04 -43.93
N ARG A 604 -22.70 8.11 -42.97
CA ARG A 604 -23.81 7.15 -42.84
C ARG A 604 -24.91 7.63 -41.87
N GLY A 605 -24.84 8.87 -41.40
CA GLY A 605 -25.79 9.42 -40.42
C GLY A 605 -25.58 8.94 -38.97
N LEU A 606 -24.59 8.08 -38.73
CA LEU A 606 -24.25 7.60 -37.39
C LEU A 606 -23.48 8.69 -36.63
N LYS A 607 -24.04 9.16 -35.51
CA LYS A 607 -23.37 10.11 -34.61
C LYS A 607 -22.22 9.41 -33.88
N PRO A 608 -20.95 9.84 -33.99
CA PRO A 608 -19.85 9.23 -33.25
C PRO A 608 -19.99 9.51 -31.75
N ASN A 609 -19.94 8.46 -30.93
CA ASN A 609 -20.03 8.56 -29.47
C ASN A 609 -18.71 9.06 -28.84
N THR A 610 -18.75 9.41 -27.55
CA THR A 610 -17.58 9.88 -26.79
C THR A 610 -16.44 8.86 -26.74
N VAL A 611 -16.75 7.56 -26.73
CA VAL A 611 -15.75 6.47 -26.71
C VAL A 611 -14.91 6.44 -28.00
N ILE A 612 -15.53 6.67 -29.16
CA ILE A 612 -14.83 6.73 -30.46
C ILE A 612 -13.89 7.94 -30.51
N TYR A 613 -14.36 9.11 -30.08
CA TYR A 613 -13.51 10.31 -29.99
C TYR A 613 -12.37 10.13 -28.99
N ASN A 614 -12.64 9.68 -27.76
CA ASN A 614 -11.62 9.44 -26.73
C ASN A 614 -10.58 8.40 -27.18
N THR A 615 -10.99 7.37 -27.94
CA THR A 615 -10.05 6.38 -28.53
C THR A 615 -9.07 7.03 -29.52
N LEU A 616 -9.55 7.92 -30.39
CA LEU A 616 -8.70 8.69 -31.32
C LEU A 616 -7.83 9.72 -30.61
N ILE A 617 -8.39 10.43 -29.63
CA ILE A 617 -7.70 11.43 -28.80
C ILE A 617 -6.54 10.76 -28.05
N HIS A 618 -6.76 9.64 -27.37
CA HIS A 618 -5.71 8.87 -26.70
C HIS A 618 -4.63 8.37 -27.67
N ALA A 619 -5.01 7.91 -28.86
CA ALA A 619 -4.06 7.47 -29.88
C ALA A 619 -3.18 8.62 -30.42
N LEU A 620 -3.75 9.81 -30.60
CA LEU A 620 -3.01 11.02 -30.99
C LEU A 620 -2.09 11.49 -29.86
N SER A 621 -2.57 11.50 -28.62
CA SER A 621 -1.80 11.83 -27.43
C SER A 621 -0.57 10.94 -27.26
N LYS A 622 -0.73 9.62 -27.34
CA LYS A 622 0.38 8.64 -27.23
C LYS A 622 1.47 8.81 -28.31
N ASN A 623 1.17 9.54 -29.40
CA ASN A 623 2.07 9.78 -30.53
C ASN A 623 2.64 11.21 -30.59
N GLY A 624 2.54 12.00 -29.52
CA GLY A 624 3.05 13.39 -29.50
C GLY A 624 2.33 14.30 -30.49
N LYS A 625 1.01 14.11 -30.63
CA LYS A 625 0.15 14.88 -31.55
C LYS A 625 -1.02 15.53 -30.80
N VAL A 626 -0.77 15.98 -29.57
CA VAL A 626 -1.82 16.49 -28.65
C VAL A 626 -2.55 17.70 -29.23
N GLY A 627 -1.88 18.57 -30.00
CA GLY A 627 -2.54 19.66 -30.74
C GLY A 627 -3.68 19.18 -31.68
N ARG A 628 -3.50 18.04 -32.35
CA ARG A 628 -4.57 17.41 -33.16
C ARG A 628 -5.63 16.73 -32.29
N ALA A 629 -5.24 16.16 -31.16
CA ALA A 629 -6.17 15.56 -30.19
C ALA A 629 -7.13 16.63 -29.61
N ARG A 630 -6.61 17.83 -29.30
CA ARG A 630 -7.39 19.00 -28.88
C ARG A 630 -8.30 19.56 -29.98
N SER A 631 -7.85 19.57 -31.24
CA SER A 631 -8.71 19.91 -32.38
C SER A 631 -9.93 18.96 -32.46
N LEU A 632 -9.69 17.67 -32.26
CA LEU A 632 -10.74 16.65 -32.25
C LEU A 632 -11.67 16.74 -31.01
N MET A 633 -11.16 17.17 -29.85
CA MET A 633 -11.98 17.50 -28.68
C MET A 633 -12.98 18.63 -28.98
N ASN A 634 -12.59 19.62 -29.79
CA ASN A 634 -13.48 20.71 -30.19
C ASN A 634 -14.55 20.29 -31.23
N GLU A 635 -14.46 19.08 -31.81
CA GLU A 635 -15.55 18.47 -32.60
C GLU A 635 -16.56 17.70 -31.72
N MET A 636 -16.27 17.49 -30.43
CA MET A 636 -17.16 16.78 -29.51
C MET A 636 -18.24 17.73 -28.99
N VAL A 637 -19.51 17.29 -29.06
CA VAL A 637 -20.65 18.04 -28.49
C VAL A 637 -20.51 18.12 -26.96
N GLU A 638 -20.19 16.99 -26.33
CA GLU A 638 -20.00 16.88 -24.88
C GLU A 638 -18.69 16.10 -24.60
N PRO A 639 -17.58 16.79 -24.31
CA PRO A 639 -16.38 16.18 -23.72
C PRO A 639 -16.67 15.71 -22.28
N ASN A 640 -16.14 14.55 -21.89
CA ASN A 640 -16.28 14.05 -20.52
C ASN A 640 -14.95 14.06 -19.74
N ASP A 641 -15.02 13.76 -18.45
CA ASP A 641 -13.88 13.50 -17.54
C ASP A 641 -12.73 12.74 -18.22
N VAL A 642 -13.02 11.63 -18.89
CA VAL A 642 -12.03 10.82 -19.60
C VAL A 642 -11.35 11.60 -20.73
N THR A 643 -12.07 12.44 -21.46
CA THR A 643 -11.50 13.33 -22.50
C THR A 643 -10.47 14.29 -21.91
N PHE A 644 -10.78 14.90 -20.76
CA PHE A 644 -9.89 15.83 -20.08
C PHE A 644 -8.66 15.12 -19.52
N ASN A 645 -8.83 14.00 -18.82
CA ASN A 645 -7.71 13.28 -18.18
C ASN A 645 -6.70 12.78 -19.22
N ILE A 646 -7.16 12.28 -20.37
CA ILE A 646 -6.29 11.89 -21.50
C ILE A 646 -5.46 13.07 -22.00
N LEU A 647 -6.06 14.25 -22.21
CA LEU A 647 -5.39 15.40 -22.80
C LEU A 647 -4.46 16.11 -21.82
N ILE A 648 -4.86 16.26 -20.56
CA ILE A 648 -4.00 16.83 -19.50
C ILE A 648 -2.79 15.92 -19.28
N SER A 649 -3.00 14.61 -19.11
CA SER A 649 -1.92 13.63 -18.96
C SER A 649 -0.95 13.60 -20.15
N ALA A 650 -1.41 13.99 -21.35
CA ALA A 650 -0.59 14.05 -22.56
C ALA A 650 0.18 15.36 -22.70
N TYR A 651 -0.40 16.51 -22.37
CA TYR A 651 0.37 17.76 -22.26
C TYR A 651 1.43 17.68 -21.14
N CYS A 652 1.17 16.95 -20.05
CA CYS A 652 2.18 16.59 -19.06
C CYS A 652 3.31 15.69 -19.63
N GLN A 653 3.06 14.90 -20.68
CA GLN A 653 4.09 14.10 -21.35
C GLN A 653 4.86 14.88 -22.43
N GLU A 654 4.28 15.96 -22.97
CA GLU A 654 4.95 16.93 -23.84
C GLU A 654 5.63 18.07 -23.02
N GLU A 655 5.71 17.94 -21.69
CA GLU A 655 6.21 18.96 -20.73
C GLU A 655 5.56 20.36 -20.88
N ASN A 656 4.37 20.41 -21.49
CA ASN A 656 3.68 21.64 -21.84
C ASN A 656 2.69 22.05 -20.73
N LEU A 657 3.24 22.47 -19.59
CA LEU A 657 2.45 22.82 -18.40
C LEU A 657 1.38 23.87 -18.69
N VAL A 658 1.66 24.89 -19.51
CA VAL A 658 0.70 25.96 -19.85
C VAL A 658 -0.60 25.39 -20.44
N GLN A 659 -0.50 24.44 -21.38
CA GLN A 659 -1.70 23.84 -21.97
C GLN A 659 -2.33 22.75 -21.10
N ALA A 660 -1.56 22.10 -20.22
CA ALA A 660 -2.10 21.23 -19.18
C ALA A 660 -2.98 22.02 -18.19
N LEU A 661 -2.52 23.18 -17.70
CA LEU A 661 -3.27 24.06 -16.80
C LEU A 661 -4.52 24.67 -17.46
N VAL A 662 -4.43 25.08 -18.72
CA VAL A 662 -5.61 25.58 -19.47
C VAL A 662 -6.69 24.50 -19.64
N LEU A 663 -6.32 23.23 -19.83
CA LEU A 663 -7.29 22.14 -19.86
C LEU A 663 -7.76 21.69 -18.47
N LEU A 664 -6.93 21.83 -17.43
CA LEU A 664 -7.31 21.61 -16.04
C LEU A 664 -8.43 22.57 -15.60
N GLU A 665 -8.29 23.87 -15.90
CA GLU A 665 -9.36 24.84 -15.65
C GLU A 665 -10.59 24.60 -16.53
N LYS A 666 -10.43 24.22 -17.80
CA LYS A 666 -11.58 23.83 -18.63
C LYS A 666 -12.30 22.59 -18.06
N CYS A 667 -11.58 21.64 -17.47
CA CYS A 667 -12.15 20.47 -16.79
C CYS A 667 -13.02 20.91 -15.60
N PHE A 668 -12.47 21.74 -14.71
CA PHE A 668 -13.19 22.27 -13.55
C PHE A 668 -14.41 23.13 -13.93
N ASN A 669 -14.34 23.89 -15.02
CA ASN A 669 -15.45 24.72 -15.51
C ASN A 669 -16.59 23.91 -16.14
N PHE A 670 -16.31 22.70 -16.64
CA PHE A 670 -17.33 21.73 -17.07
C PHE A 670 -17.90 20.91 -15.89
N GLY A 671 -17.51 21.22 -14.65
CA GLY A 671 -17.99 20.53 -13.44
C GLY A 671 -17.28 19.20 -13.15
N PHE A 672 -16.33 18.78 -13.97
CA PHE A 672 -15.57 17.55 -13.76
C PHE A 672 -14.43 17.76 -12.74
N VAL A 673 -14.04 16.66 -12.10
CA VAL A 673 -12.83 16.56 -11.26
C VAL A 673 -11.86 15.60 -11.95
N PRO A 674 -10.62 16.01 -12.24
CA PRO A 674 -9.63 15.13 -12.87
C PRO A 674 -9.22 13.98 -11.95
N ASP A 675 -8.79 12.85 -12.52
CA ASP A 675 -8.34 11.71 -11.73
C ASP A 675 -7.01 11.97 -11.00
N VAL A 676 -6.79 11.20 -9.92
CA VAL A 676 -5.63 11.35 -9.02
C VAL A 676 -4.30 11.20 -9.77
N VAL A 677 -4.25 10.36 -10.81
CA VAL A 677 -3.07 10.15 -11.64
C VAL A 677 -2.76 11.40 -12.46
N THR A 678 -3.78 12.01 -13.06
CA THR A 678 -3.69 13.26 -13.83
C THR A 678 -3.26 14.43 -12.94
N VAL A 679 -3.90 14.59 -11.77
CA VAL A 679 -3.57 15.65 -10.80
C VAL A 679 -2.12 15.49 -10.30
N THR A 680 -1.71 14.28 -9.90
CA THR A 680 -0.35 14.00 -9.43
C THR A 680 0.70 14.38 -10.48
N LYS A 681 0.41 14.16 -11.77
CA LYS A 681 1.33 14.49 -12.87
C LYS A 681 1.50 15.99 -13.09
N VAL A 682 0.41 16.77 -13.02
CA VAL A 682 0.47 18.24 -13.06
C VAL A 682 1.26 18.77 -11.86
N VAL A 683 0.99 18.21 -10.67
CA VAL A 683 1.68 18.54 -9.42
C VAL A 683 3.18 18.19 -9.46
N GLU A 684 3.57 17.06 -10.04
CA GLU A 684 4.98 16.69 -10.19
C GLU A 684 5.74 17.69 -11.09
N ILE A 685 5.14 18.12 -12.20
CA ILE A 685 5.73 19.11 -13.11
C ILE A 685 5.85 20.47 -12.43
N LEU A 686 4.81 20.95 -11.74
CA LEU A 686 4.86 22.18 -10.94
C LEU A 686 5.93 22.12 -9.83
N CYS A 687 6.13 20.95 -9.22
CA CYS A 687 7.19 20.71 -8.23
C CYS A 687 8.59 20.50 -8.85
N ASN A 688 8.70 20.38 -10.18
CA ASN A 688 9.97 20.39 -10.93
C ASN A 688 10.29 21.80 -11.46
N GLU A 689 9.29 22.61 -11.79
CA GLU A 689 9.41 24.04 -12.15
C GLU A 689 9.52 24.99 -10.93
N ASP A 690 9.78 24.47 -9.72
CA ASP A 690 9.80 25.22 -8.44
C ASP A 690 8.48 25.93 -8.03
N ARG A 691 7.42 25.79 -8.83
CA ARG A 691 6.07 26.38 -8.68
C ARG A 691 5.18 25.60 -7.71
N ALA A 692 5.76 25.08 -6.63
CA ALA A 692 5.04 24.27 -5.64
C ALA A 692 3.91 25.00 -4.89
N ALA A 693 3.77 26.32 -5.01
CA ALA A 693 2.63 27.07 -4.45
C ALA A 693 1.34 26.86 -5.27
N GLU A 694 1.41 26.95 -6.60
CA GLU A 694 0.27 26.69 -7.50
C GLU A 694 -0.17 25.22 -7.42
N ALA A 695 0.77 24.30 -7.13
CA ALA A 695 0.46 22.91 -6.86
C ALA A 695 -0.37 22.70 -5.58
N VAL A 696 -0.26 23.58 -4.58
CA VAL A 696 -1.17 23.58 -3.41
C VAL A 696 -2.57 24.00 -3.84
N GLU A 697 -2.67 25.14 -4.54
CA GLU A 697 -3.95 25.71 -4.96
C GLU A 697 -4.75 24.71 -5.82
N ILE A 698 -4.08 24.00 -6.74
CA ILE A 698 -4.70 22.95 -7.54
C ILE A 698 -5.22 21.80 -6.68
N LEU A 699 -4.48 21.35 -5.67
CA LEU A 699 -4.91 20.26 -4.79
C LEU A 699 -6.09 20.67 -3.89
N GLU A 700 -6.06 21.88 -3.33
CA GLU A 700 -7.18 22.44 -2.55
C GLU A 700 -8.43 22.65 -3.45
N ARG A 701 -8.24 23.04 -4.71
CA ARG A 701 -9.31 23.17 -5.72
C ARG A 701 -9.90 21.80 -6.11
N VAL A 702 -9.09 20.76 -6.26
CA VAL A 702 -9.55 19.36 -6.44
C VAL A 702 -10.39 18.89 -5.25
N GLU A 703 -9.90 19.09 -4.03
CA GLU A 703 -10.62 18.69 -2.80
C GLU A 703 -11.95 19.46 -2.63
N SER A 704 -11.95 20.77 -2.90
CA SER A 704 -13.17 21.60 -2.80
C SER A 704 -14.30 21.17 -3.74
N LYS A 705 -13.97 20.45 -4.82
CA LYS A 705 -14.94 19.83 -5.75
C LYS A 705 -15.22 18.35 -5.46
N GLY A 706 -14.75 17.82 -4.33
CA GLY A 706 -14.99 16.44 -3.90
C GLY A 706 -13.97 15.41 -4.39
N GLY A 707 -12.86 15.84 -4.98
CA GLY A 707 -11.76 14.97 -5.37
C GLY A 707 -11.03 14.39 -4.15
N LYS A 708 -10.76 13.07 -4.16
CA LYS A 708 -9.96 12.40 -3.13
C LYS A 708 -8.48 12.50 -3.51
N LEU A 709 -7.64 13.06 -2.64
CA LEU A 709 -6.19 12.94 -2.76
C LEU A 709 -5.73 11.58 -2.22
N ASP A 710 -4.60 11.10 -2.73
CA ASP A 710 -3.95 9.89 -2.24
C ASP A 710 -2.58 10.18 -1.58
N VAL A 711 -1.93 9.10 -1.15
CA VAL A 711 -0.58 9.15 -0.57
C VAL A 711 0.45 9.67 -1.58
N LEU A 712 0.29 9.37 -2.88
CA LEU A 712 1.28 9.73 -3.91
C LEU A 712 1.27 11.23 -4.22
N ALA A 713 0.08 11.85 -4.32
CA ALA A 713 -0.06 13.30 -4.47
C ALA A 713 0.56 14.05 -3.29
N CYS A 714 0.27 13.60 -2.05
CA CYS A 714 0.85 14.17 -0.83
C CYS A 714 2.38 14.00 -0.80
N ASN A 715 2.90 12.81 -1.12
CA ASN A 715 4.34 12.55 -1.15
C ASN A 715 5.07 13.39 -2.22
N THR A 716 4.42 13.64 -3.37
CA THR A 716 4.97 14.50 -4.43
C THR A 716 5.08 15.95 -3.97
N MET A 717 4.07 16.49 -3.28
CA MET A 717 4.13 17.83 -2.68
C MET A 717 5.23 17.95 -1.63
N ILE A 718 5.32 16.98 -0.72
CA ILE A 718 6.35 16.95 0.33
C ILE A 718 7.75 16.90 -0.30
N LYS A 719 7.94 16.07 -1.33
CA LYS A 719 9.18 15.96 -2.13
C LYS A 719 9.54 17.28 -2.84
N GLY A 720 8.55 18.00 -3.39
CA GLY A 720 8.70 19.33 -3.98
C GLY A 720 9.17 20.37 -2.95
N PHE A 721 8.48 20.48 -1.82
CA PHE A 721 8.89 21.38 -0.74
C PHE A 721 10.26 21.03 -0.14
N CYS A 722 10.64 19.75 -0.09
CA CYS A 722 11.97 19.32 0.34
C CYS A 722 13.07 19.73 -0.65
N ARG A 723 12.83 19.68 -1.98
CA ARG A 723 13.78 20.18 -3.00
C ARG A 723 13.99 21.69 -2.89
N LEU A 724 12.92 22.44 -2.69
CA LEU A 724 12.93 23.90 -2.49
C LEU A 724 13.58 24.38 -1.18
N GLY A 725 14.16 23.49 -0.37
CA GLY A 725 14.62 23.80 1.00
C GLY A 725 13.51 24.15 2.00
N LYS A 726 12.25 24.24 1.54
CA LYS A 726 11.04 24.59 2.30
C LYS A 726 10.52 23.39 3.11
N VAL A 727 11.40 22.55 3.66
CA VAL A 727 11.06 21.29 4.36
C VAL A 727 10.04 21.49 5.50
N LYS A 728 10.10 22.62 6.21
CA LYS A 728 9.10 22.98 7.25
C LYS A 728 7.67 23.10 6.69
N VAL A 729 7.50 23.38 5.40
CA VAL A 729 6.21 23.34 4.70
C VAL A 729 5.83 21.89 4.39
N GLY A 730 6.76 21.07 3.88
CA GLY A 730 6.54 19.63 3.70
C GLY A 730 6.10 18.91 4.99
N HIS A 731 6.69 19.26 6.13
CA HIS A 731 6.28 18.73 7.44
C HIS A 731 4.86 19.21 7.86
N ARG A 732 4.42 20.41 7.47
CA ARG A 732 3.00 20.79 7.63
C ARG A 732 2.08 19.97 6.73
N PHE A 733 2.53 19.61 5.52
CA PHE A 733 1.79 18.73 4.62
C PHE A 733 1.63 17.30 5.18
N LEU A 734 2.62 16.76 5.90
CA LEU A 734 2.45 15.51 6.68
C LEU A 734 1.26 15.61 7.65
N LYS A 735 1.17 16.72 8.40
CA LYS A 735 0.09 16.91 9.38
C LYS A 735 -1.27 17.22 8.74
N GLN A 736 -1.30 17.85 7.55
CA GLN A 736 -2.53 17.94 6.75
C GLN A 736 -2.96 16.56 6.23
N MET A 737 -2.02 15.73 5.75
CA MET A 737 -2.25 14.37 5.27
C MET A 737 -2.85 13.48 6.37
N GLU A 738 -2.25 13.48 7.57
CA GLU A 738 -2.77 12.80 8.76
C GLU A 738 -4.19 13.27 9.14
N ASN A 739 -4.41 14.60 9.22
CA ASN A 739 -5.73 15.16 9.56
C ASN A 739 -6.84 14.77 8.57
N LYS A 740 -6.48 14.59 7.29
CA LYS A 740 -7.36 14.16 6.19
C LYS A 740 -7.61 12.64 6.17
N GLY A 741 -6.94 11.87 7.03
CA GLY A 741 -7.07 10.40 7.11
C GLY A 741 -6.19 9.64 6.11
N CYS A 742 -5.35 10.33 5.35
CA CYS A 742 -4.34 9.70 4.51
C CYS A 742 -3.18 9.24 5.40
N LEU A 743 -2.95 7.94 5.52
CA LEU A 743 -1.89 7.41 6.39
C LEU A 743 -0.50 7.59 5.76
N PRO A 744 0.46 8.26 6.44
CA PRO A 744 1.85 8.36 5.97
C PRO A 744 2.53 6.99 5.83
N THR A 745 3.39 6.85 4.82
CA THR A 745 4.16 5.61 4.61
C THR A 745 5.63 5.80 5.00
N VAL A 746 6.39 4.69 4.98
CA VAL A 746 7.85 4.72 5.16
C VAL A 746 8.52 5.70 4.18
N ASP A 747 8.00 5.79 2.95
CA ASP A 747 8.51 6.72 1.94
C ASP A 747 8.17 8.19 2.26
N THR A 748 6.99 8.48 2.80
CA THR A 748 6.62 9.82 3.29
C THR A 748 7.64 10.33 4.31
N TYR A 749 7.97 9.50 5.30
CA TYR A 749 8.97 9.84 6.31
C TYR A 749 10.40 9.88 5.74
N ASN A 750 10.79 8.96 4.85
CA ASN A 750 12.11 8.99 4.19
C ASN A 750 12.32 10.27 3.37
N ILE A 751 11.28 10.77 2.68
CA ILE A 751 11.34 12.05 1.93
C ILE A 751 11.58 13.24 2.89
N LEU A 752 10.90 13.27 4.05
CA LEU A 752 11.09 14.32 5.05
C LEU A 752 12.47 14.23 5.71
N ILE A 753 12.89 13.05 6.14
CA ILE A 753 14.22 12.80 6.72
C ILE A 753 15.32 13.25 5.74
N SER A 754 15.23 12.84 4.47
CA SER A 754 16.17 13.27 3.42
C SER A 754 16.18 14.79 3.23
N GLY A 755 15.00 15.43 3.23
CA GLY A 755 14.87 16.89 3.14
C GLY A 755 15.49 17.64 4.34
N PHE A 756 15.16 17.22 5.57
CA PHE A 756 15.72 17.80 6.79
C PHE A 756 17.24 17.65 6.83
N CYS A 757 17.77 16.48 6.49
CA CYS A 757 19.22 16.25 6.38
C CYS A 757 19.88 17.17 5.33
N LYS A 758 19.33 17.26 4.12
CA LYS A 758 19.83 18.16 3.06
C LYS A 758 19.76 19.65 3.43
N SER A 759 18.86 20.02 4.34
CA SER A 759 18.70 21.38 4.84
C SER A 759 19.44 21.64 6.16
N GLY A 760 20.35 20.75 6.58
CA GLY A 760 21.13 20.87 7.83
C GLY A 760 20.32 20.73 9.12
N MET A 761 19.01 20.47 9.05
CA MET A 761 18.10 20.38 10.19
C MET A 761 18.11 18.98 10.82
N LEU A 762 19.31 18.53 11.22
CA LEU A 762 19.59 17.14 11.61
C LEU A 762 18.80 16.66 12.84
N ASP A 763 18.55 17.53 13.82
CA ASP A 763 17.75 17.17 14.98
C ASP A 763 16.27 16.91 14.60
N SER A 764 15.72 17.65 13.63
CA SER A 764 14.38 17.38 13.09
C SER A 764 14.32 16.11 12.24
N ALA A 765 15.41 15.71 11.58
CA ALA A 765 15.48 14.39 10.93
C ALA A 765 15.42 13.25 11.98
N LEU A 766 16.05 13.43 13.15
CA LEU A 766 15.95 12.50 14.28
C LEU A 766 14.57 12.56 14.98
N ASP A 767 13.88 13.70 14.97
CA ASP A 767 12.50 13.80 15.42
C ASP A 767 11.57 12.95 14.53
N MET A 768 11.67 13.08 13.21
CA MET A 768 10.90 12.27 12.25
C MET A 768 11.15 10.75 12.43
N PHE A 769 12.40 10.34 12.65
CA PHE A 769 12.71 8.92 12.92
C PHE A 769 12.11 8.42 14.24
N ARG A 770 12.10 9.26 15.28
CA ARG A 770 11.42 8.94 16.55
C ARG A 770 9.90 8.89 16.38
N GLU A 771 9.33 9.74 15.55
CA GLU A 771 7.90 9.77 15.26
C GLU A 771 7.44 8.51 14.51
N MET A 772 8.22 8.01 13.53
CA MET A 772 7.96 6.69 12.92
C MET A 772 7.77 5.58 13.96
N LYS A 773 8.59 5.58 15.03
CA LYS A 773 8.48 4.63 16.14
C LYS A 773 7.18 4.78 16.95
N VAL A 774 6.71 6.01 17.14
CA VAL A 774 5.48 6.32 17.90
C VAL A 774 4.22 5.98 17.09
N VAL A 775 4.25 6.22 15.78
CA VAL A 775 3.15 5.90 14.85
C VAL A 775 3.10 4.40 14.48
N GLY A 776 4.14 3.62 14.83
CA GLY A 776 4.22 2.19 14.54
C GLY A 776 4.66 1.87 13.10
N ILE A 777 5.29 2.82 12.41
CA ILE A 777 5.77 2.65 11.05
C ILE A 777 7.15 1.98 11.10
N ASN A 778 7.20 0.71 10.68
CA ASN A 778 8.44 -0.05 10.56
C ASN A 778 9.37 0.61 9.53
N TRP A 779 10.47 1.22 10.01
CA TRP A 779 11.52 1.75 9.16
C TRP A 779 12.23 0.63 8.39
N ASN A 780 12.83 1.00 7.24
CA ASN A 780 13.51 0.06 6.36
C ASN A 780 15.00 0.42 6.19
N PHE A 781 15.71 -0.36 5.37
CA PHE A 781 17.12 -0.08 5.06
C PHE A 781 17.35 1.35 4.52
N VAL A 782 16.43 1.88 3.70
CA VAL A 782 16.54 3.24 3.13
C VAL A 782 16.43 4.30 4.21
N THR A 783 15.63 4.08 5.26
CA THR A 783 15.56 4.97 6.42
C THR A 783 16.91 5.04 7.15
N TYR A 784 17.53 3.89 7.43
CA TYR A 784 18.86 3.82 8.06
C TYR A 784 19.93 4.49 7.19
N ASP A 785 20.01 4.14 5.90
CA ASP A 785 20.97 4.67 4.94
C ASP A 785 20.84 6.21 4.79
N THR A 786 19.61 6.73 4.71
CA THR A 786 19.33 8.18 4.64
C THR A 786 19.74 8.92 5.91
N LEU A 787 19.49 8.33 7.10
CA LEU A 787 19.90 8.92 8.38
C LEU A 787 21.42 8.91 8.57
N ILE A 788 22.07 7.77 8.30
CA ILE A 788 23.53 7.63 8.46
C ILE A 788 24.24 8.58 7.49
N HIS A 789 23.83 8.63 6.22
CA HIS A 789 24.34 9.61 5.27
C HIS A 789 24.10 11.04 5.75
N GLY A 790 22.88 11.39 6.15
CA GLY A 790 22.54 12.75 6.58
C GLY A 790 23.30 13.21 7.83
N LEU A 791 23.44 12.35 8.83
CA LEU A 791 24.12 12.66 10.09
C LEU A 791 25.64 12.73 9.90
N CYS A 792 26.24 11.80 9.17
CA CYS A 792 27.68 11.78 8.90
C CYS A 792 28.10 12.91 7.97
N SER A 793 27.39 13.15 6.86
CA SER A 793 27.67 14.30 5.98
C SER A 793 27.30 15.67 6.58
N GLY A 794 26.64 15.67 7.74
CA GLY A 794 26.35 16.85 8.57
C GLY A 794 27.17 16.92 9.86
N GLY A 795 28.29 16.21 9.96
CA GLY A 795 29.25 16.28 11.09
C GLY A 795 28.79 15.65 12.41
N ARG A 796 27.55 15.18 12.51
CA ARG A 796 26.97 14.54 13.72
C ARG A 796 27.37 13.07 13.83
N MET A 797 28.67 12.78 13.69
CA MET A 797 29.25 11.44 13.55
C MET A 797 28.79 10.45 14.63
N GLU A 798 28.78 10.86 15.91
CA GLU A 798 28.27 10.03 17.02
C GLU A 798 26.85 9.47 16.76
N ASN A 799 25.96 10.29 16.20
CA ASN A 799 24.59 9.88 15.94
C ASN A 799 24.50 9.00 14.70
N GLY A 800 25.37 9.22 13.70
CA GLY A 800 25.53 8.30 12.58
C GLY A 800 25.97 6.91 13.04
N PHE A 801 26.96 6.81 13.92
CA PHE A 801 27.40 5.54 14.51
C PHE A 801 26.31 4.84 15.30
N LYS A 802 25.56 5.54 16.17
CA LYS A 802 24.46 4.96 16.95
C LYS A 802 23.31 4.41 16.07
N ILE A 803 23.08 5.02 14.90
CA ILE A 803 22.08 4.54 13.93
C ILE A 803 22.63 3.36 13.10
N LEU A 804 23.95 3.30 12.84
CA LEU A 804 24.61 2.14 12.23
C LEU A 804 24.59 0.93 13.17
N GLU A 805 24.92 1.11 14.44
CA GLU A 805 24.86 0.08 15.49
C GLU A 805 23.44 -0.51 15.61
N LEU A 806 22.41 0.35 15.67
CA LEU A 806 21.01 -0.05 15.64
C LEU A 806 20.60 -0.81 14.35
N MET A 807 21.23 -0.50 13.21
CA MET A 807 21.01 -1.24 11.95
C MET A 807 21.67 -2.63 11.98
N GLU A 808 22.80 -2.79 12.67
CA GLU A 808 23.48 -4.08 12.85
C GLU A 808 22.73 -4.97 13.86
N GLU A 809 22.28 -4.42 14.99
CA GLU A 809 21.48 -5.13 15.99
C GLU A 809 20.16 -5.69 15.44
N THR A 810 19.49 -4.94 14.54
CA THR A 810 18.12 -5.26 14.09
C THR A 810 18.01 -6.31 12.99
N LYS A 811 19.09 -7.02 12.62
CA LYS A 811 19.07 -8.01 11.52
C LYS A 811 19.79 -9.33 11.78
N GLY A 812 19.00 -10.40 11.92
CA GLY A 812 19.43 -11.75 11.55
C GLY A 812 19.47 -11.94 10.03
N GLY A 813 20.63 -12.34 9.49
CA GLY A 813 20.77 -13.06 8.20
C GLY A 813 20.43 -12.33 6.88
N SER A 814 19.92 -11.10 6.89
CA SER A 814 19.39 -10.44 5.68
C SER A 814 20.34 -9.37 5.09
N GLY A 815 21.34 -9.81 4.31
CA GLY A 815 22.06 -9.00 3.31
C GLY A 815 22.54 -7.61 3.74
N VAL A 816 23.72 -7.53 4.35
CA VAL A 816 24.41 -6.26 4.67
C VAL A 816 24.76 -5.52 3.37
N ARG A 817 24.55 -4.20 3.32
CA ARG A 817 24.86 -3.33 2.18
C ARG A 817 25.95 -2.32 2.55
N ILE A 818 26.81 -1.97 1.60
CA ILE A 818 28.00 -1.14 1.85
C ILE A 818 27.69 0.37 2.00
N SER A 819 26.57 0.85 1.46
CA SER A 819 26.22 2.29 1.39
C SER A 819 26.28 3.04 2.74
N PRO A 820 25.78 2.52 3.88
CA PRO A 820 25.84 3.24 5.15
C PRO A 820 27.26 3.35 5.69
N TYR A 821 28.09 2.33 5.46
CA TYR A 821 29.49 2.31 5.86
C TYR A 821 30.34 3.27 5.01
N ASN A 822 30.11 3.30 3.68
CA ASN A 822 30.69 4.31 2.80
C ASN A 822 30.26 5.73 3.21
N SER A 823 29.04 5.90 3.72
CA SER A 823 28.52 7.17 4.23
C SER A 823 29.21 7.64 5.52
N VAL A 824 29.59 6.70 6.40
CA VAL A 824 30.46 7.00 7.56
C VAL A 824 31.86 7.43 7.11
N ILE A 825 32.47 6.71 6.15
CA ILE A 825 33.75 7.12 5.54
C ILE A 825 33.65 8.52 4.93
N TYR A 826 32.57 8.84 4.22
CA TYR A 826 32.35 10.16 3.64
C TYR A 826 32.22 11.26 4.71
N GLY A 827 31.54 10.99 5.84
CA GLY A 827 31.49 11.92 6.97
C GLY A 827 32.86 12.21 7.58
N LEU A 828 33.64 11.16 7.85
CA LEU A 828 35.01 11.30 8.39
C LEU A 828 35.92 12.07 7.41
N TYR A 829 35.84 11.76 6.11
CA TYR A 829 36.52 12.53 5.06
C TYR A 829 36.08 14.00 5.04
N LYS A 830 34.78 14.29 5.16
CA LYS A 830 34.25 15.66 5.13
C LYS A 830 34.74 16.50 6.31
N GLU A 831 34.81 15.89 7.50
CA GLU A 831 35.42 16.47 8.71
C GLU A 831 36.97 16.45 8.67
N SER A 832 37.58 16.08 7.54
CA SER A 832 39.04 15.98 7.32
C SER A 832 39.78 14.97 8.24
N ARG A 833 39.06 14.01 8.82
CA ARG A 833 39.57 12.97 9.74
C ARG A 833 39.97 11.71 8.98
N LEU A 834 40.99 11.83 8.13
CA LEU A 834 41.41 10.78 7.19
C LEU A 834 41.90 9.50 7.89
N ASP A 835 42.64 9.61 8.98
CA ASP A 835 43.17 8.45 9.71
C ASP A 835 42.06 7.56 10.29
N GLU A 836 41.03 8.17 10.87
CA GLU A 836 39.84 7.46 11.36
C GLU A 836 39.03 6.85 10.20
N ALA A 837 39.00 7.50 9.03
CA ALA A 837 38.34 6.97 7.84
C ALA A 837 39.06 5.72 7.31
N LEU A 838 40.40 5.70 7.36
CA LEU A 838 41.23 4.54 7.03
C LEU A 838 41.07 3.41 8.06
N GLU A 839 41.06 3.73 9.35
CA GLU A 839 40.82 2.75 10.42
C GLU A 839 39.43 2.12 10.30
N PHE A 840 38.40 2.92 9.97
CA PHE A 840 37.04 2.43 9.74
C PHE A 840 36.92 1.58 8.46
N LEU A 841 37.61 1.95 7.38
CA LEU A 841 37.73 1.11 6.18
C LEU A 841 38.35 -0.26 6.52
N GLY A 842 39.34 -0.28 7.43
CA GLY A 842 39.90 -1.52 7.99
C GLY A 842 38.86 -2.35 8.75
N LYS A 843 38.08 -1.72 9.64
CA LYS A 843 37.00 -2.38 10.41
C LYS A 843 35.95 -3.03 9.49
N MET A 844 35.61 -2.39 8.37
CA MET A 844 34.70 -2.96 7.35
C MET A 844 35.19 -4.26 6.70
N GLY A 845 36.49 -4.59 6.79
CA GLY A 845 37.10 -5.75 6.10
C GLY A 845 36.48 -7.10 6.45
N LYS A 846 35.89 -7.25 7.64
CA LYS A 846 35.15 -8.46 8.06
C LYS A 846 33.81 -8.63 7.34
N LEU A 847 33.17 -7.54 6.92
CA LEU A 847 31.85 -7.52 6.29
C LEU A 847 31.94 -7.45 4.75
N PHE A 848 32.90 -6.69 4.22
CA PHE A 848 33.03 -6.42 2.78
C PHE A 848 34.45 -6.68 2.25
N PRO A 849 35.07 -7.85 2.48
CA PRO A 849 36.49 -8.09 2.21
C PRO A 849 36.92 -7.75 0.77
N ARG A 850 36.10 -8.06 -0.25
CA ARG A 850 36.40 -7.73 -1.66
C ARG A 850 36.40 -6.23 -1.98
N ALA A 851 35.56 -5.45 -1.31
CA ALA A 851 35.48 -4.01 -1.54
C ALA A 851 36.59 -3.27 -0.78
N VAL A 852 36.92 -3.76 0.41
CA VAL A 852 38.00 -3.24 1.26
C VAL A 852 39.38 -3.56 0.68
N ASP A 853 39.62 -4.79 0.20
CA ASP A 853 40.85 -5.17 -0.54
C ASP A 853 41.09 -4.24 -1.74
N ARG A 854 40.09 -4.09 -2.62
CA ARG A 854 40.19 -3.20 -3.79
C ARG A 854 40.44 -1.75 -3.38
N SER A 855 39.80 -1.27 -2.32
CA SER A 855 40.01 0.10 -1.81
C SER A 855 41.46 0.28 -1.34
N PHE A 856 41.98 -0.58 -0.47
CA PHE A 856 43.36 -0.49 0.01
C PHE A 856 44.39 -0.66 -1.11
N ARG A 857 44.12 -1.50 -2.11
CA ARG A 857 45.02 -1.66 -3.28
C ARG A 857 45.05 -0.42 -4.18
N ILE A 858 43.92 0.27 -4.34
CA ILE A 858 43.89 1.57 -5.06
C ILE A 858 44.68 2.62 -4.27
N LEU A 859 44.45 2.71 -2.96
CA LEU A 859 45.17 3.64 -2.07
C LEU A 859 46.69 3.40 -2.10
N GLY A 860 47.12 2.15 -1.91
CA GLY A 860 48.54 1.78 -1.94
C GLY A 860 49.21 2.06 -3.28
N PHE A 861 48.56 1.71 -4.41
CA PHE A 861 49.10 2.07 -5.73
C PHE A 861 49.17 3.58 -5.97
N CYS A 862 48.29 4.39 -5.35
CA CYS A 862 48.41 5.84 -5.38
C CYS A 862 49.59 6.36 -4.53
N GLU A 863 49.85 5.76 -3.37
CA GLU A 863 51.00 6.09 -2.50
C GLU A 863 52.34 5.68 -3.14
N GLU A 864 52.37 4.55 -3.85
CA GLU A 864 53.49 4.05 -4.65
C GLU A 864 53.67 4.82 -5.99
N GLY A 865 52.77 5.76 -6.31
CA GLY A 865 52.81 6.52 -7.57
C GLY A 865 52.48 5.72 -8.84
N SER A 866 51.95 4.50 -8.71
CA SER A 866 51.59 3.60 -9.81
C SER A 866 50.14 3.80 -10.26
N ILE A 867 49.78 5.03 -10.67
CA ILE A 867 48.38 5.46 -10.83
C ILE A 867 47.64 4.70 -11.94
N GLY A 868 48.36 4.27 -12.99
CA GLY A 868 47.80 3.41 -14.03
C GLY A 868 47.24 2.08 -13.49
N ASP A 869 47.89 1.48 -12.50
CA ASP A 869 47.44 0.23 -11.86
C ASP A 869 46.34 0.49 -10.81
N ALA A 870 46.40 1.63 -10.11
CA ALA A 870 45.29 2.11 -9.29
C ALA A 870 43.99 2.27 -10.13
N LYS A 871 44.09 2.88 -11.31
CA LYS A 871 42.96 3.08 -12.24
C LYS A 871 42.42 1.76 -12.79
N ARG A 872 43.28 0.78 -13.11
CA ARG A 872 42.85 -0.57 -13.52
C ARG A 872 42.01 -1.27 -12.45
N VAL A 873 42.39 -1.17 -11.17
CA VAL A 873 41.61 -1.74 -10.06
C VAL A 873 40.30 -0.97 -9.84
N TYR A 874 40.30 0.35 -10.02
CA TYR A 874 39.08 1.18 -9.99
C TYR A 874 38.08 0.79 -11.08
N ASP A 875 38.54 0.63 -12.33
CA ASP A 875 37.67 0.29 -13.46
C ASP A 875 37.10 -1.13 -13.34
N GLN A 876 37.86 -2.07 -12.76
CA GLN A 876 37.31 -3.38 -12.36
C GLN A 876 36.26 -3.22 -11.23
N MET A 877 36.52 -2.38 -10.23
CA MET A 877 35.61 -2.17 -9.10
C MET A 877 34.27 -1.59 -9.56
N THR A 878 34.27 -0.61 -10.46
CA THR A 878 33.04 0.02 -10.98
C THR A 878 32.34 -0.86 -12.02
N GLY A 879 33.09 -1.53 -12.91
CA GLY A 879 32.53 -2.45 -13.91
C GLY A 879 31.82 -3.67 -13.33
N GLU A 880 32.22 -4.14 -12.15
CA GLU A 880 31.52 -5.19 -11.39
C GLU A 880 30.34 -4.67 -10.54
N GLY A 881 29.94 -3.40 -10.70
CA GLY A 881 28.84 -2.78 -9.95
C GLY A 881 29.18 -2.36 -8.52
N GLY A 882 30.47 -2.25 -8.19
CA GLY A 882 30.93 -1.74 -6.90
C GLY A 882 30.65 -0.25 -6.69
N ILE A 883 30.58 0.15 -5.43
CA ILE A 883 30.40 1.54 -5.01
C ILE A 883 31.70 2.00 -4.34
N PRO A 884 32.53 2.81 -5.01
CA PRO A 884 33.71 3.41 -4.39
C PRO A 884 33.33 4.28 -3.19
N ASN A 885 34.20 4.32 -2.19
CA ASN A 885 34.11 5.25 -1.06
C ASN A 885 34.85 6.56 -1.38
N ALA A 886 34.72 7.57 -0.51
CA ALA A 886 35.33 8.88 -0.72
C ALA A 886 36.86 8.84 -0.81
N LEU A 887 37.53 7.97 -0.03
CA LEU A 887 38.99 7.87 -0.01
C LEU A 887 39.54 7.41 -1.37
N VAL A 888 38.88 6.42 -1.99
CA VAL A 888 39.26 5.91 -3.32
C VAL A 888 39.26 7.02 -4.38
N TYR A 889 38.26 7.90 -4.39
CA TYR A 889 38.25 9.06 -5.29
C TYR A 889 39.40 10.03 -4.98
N VAL A 890 39.60 10.37 -3.70
CA VAL A 890 40.57 11.36 -3.26
C VAL A 890 42.01 10.94 -3.58
N SER A 891 42.37 9.68 -3.33
CA SER A 891 43.69 9.13 -3.66
C SER A 891 43.95 9.11 -5.17
N LEU A 892 42.96 8.73 -5.98
CA LEU A 892 43.10 8.74 -7.45
C LEU A 892 43.21 10.17 -8.00
N ILE A 893 42.38 11.11 -7.53
CA ILE A 893 42.44 12.52 -7.91
C ILE A 893 43.82 13.10 -7.56
N HIS A 894 44.33 12.84 -6.36
CA HIS A 894 45.66 13.29 -5.94
C HIS A 894 46.77 12.72 -6.82
N GLY A 895 46.76 11.40 -7.06
CA GLY A 895 47.73 10.70 -7.90
C GLY A 895 47.77 11.23 -9.34
N PHE A 896 46.62 11.34 -10.01
CA PHE A 896 46.56 11.91 -11.35
C PHE A 896 46.99 13.40 -11.39
N CYS A 897 46.76 14.16 -10.32
CA CYS A 897 47.28 15.52 -10.21
C CYS A 897 48.81 15.58 -10.01
N GLN A 898 49.44 14.52 -9.47
CA GLN A 898 50.90 14.38 -9.38
C GLN A 898 51.52 13.98 -10.72
N GLU A 899 50.90 13.07 -11.48
CA GLU A 899 51.34 12.70 -12.83
C GLU A 899 51.10 13.81 -13.89
N GLY A 900 50.19 14.74 -13.62
CA GLY A 900 49.80 15.81 -14.57
C GLY A 900 48.59 15.47 -15.46
N CYS A 901 47.94 14.32 -15.22
CA CYS A 901 46.71 13.86 -15.87
C CYS A 901 45.48 14.61 -15.34
N ALA A 902 45.46 15.93 -15.51
CA ALA A 902 44.44 16.79 -14.91
C ALA A 902 43.01 16.54 -15.43
N ARG A 903 42.84 16.02 -16.66
CA ARG A 903 41.51 15.70 -17.22
C ARG A 903 40.89 14.53 -16.46
N GLU A 904 41.64 13.47 -16.27
CA GLU A 904 41.25 12.23 -15.61
C GLU A 904 40.90 12.50 -14.13
N ALA A 905 41.65 13.41 -13.48
CA ALA A 905 41.34 13.91 -12.14
C ALA A 905 40.02 14.72 -12.09
N PHE A 906 39.72 15.55 -13.09
CA PHE A 906 38.42 16.24 -13.19
C PHE A 906 37.26 15.28 -13.50
N GLU A 907 37.46 14.27 -14.34
CA GLU A 907 36.44 13.24 -14.63
C GLU A 907 36.07 12.48 -13.34
N LEU A 908 37.07 12.09 -12.53
CA LEU A 908 36.85 11.48 -11.22
C LEU A 908 36.20 12.43 -10.19
N MET A 909 36.56 13.71 -10.17
CA MET A 909 35.91 14.71 -9.30
C MET A 909 34.42 14.88 -9.67
N ASN A 910 34.11 14.91 -10.96
CA ASN A 910 32.72 14.98 -11.44
C ASN A 910 31.94 13.70 -11.13
N GLU A 911 32.55 12.52 -11.22
CA GLU A 911 31.90 11.26 -10.81
C GLU A 911 31.67 11.22 -9.29
N MET A 912 32.65 11.69 -8.49
CA MET A 912 32.56 11.81 -7.03
C MET A 912 31.37 12.68 -6.61
N VAL A 913 31.23 13.86 -7.22
CA VAL A 913 30.07 14.76 -7.02
C VAL A 913 28.77 14.12 -7.52
N GLY A 914 28.80 13.46 -8.69
CA GLY A 914 27.65 12.75 -9.26
C GLY A 914 27.12 11.60 -8.40
N ARG A 915 27.99 10.97 -7.59
CA ARG A 915 27.60 9.97 -6.57
C ARG A 915 27.22 10.58 -5.21
N GLY A 916 27.25 11.91 -5.07
CA GLY A 916 26.82 12.64 -3.87
C GLY A 916 27.92 12.96 -2.85
N TYR A 917 29.18 12.61 -3.14
CA TYR A 917 30.31 12.99 -2.29
C TYR A 917 30.82 14.38 -2.71
N PHE A 918 30.57 15.41 -1.90
CA PHE A 918 31.14 16.74 -2.16
C PHE A 918 32.62 16.79 -1.72
N PRO A 919 33.55 17.25 -2.57
CA PRO A 919 34.97 17.40 -2.23
C PRO A 919 35.23 18.40 -1.09
N VAL A 920 36.30 18.18 -0.33
CA VAL A 920 36.83 19.14 0.65
C VAL A 920 38.03 19.92 0.09
N ALA A 921 38.48 20.94 0.82
CA ALA A 921 39.56 21.84 0.40
C ALA A 921 40.85 21.13 -0.04
N SER A 922 41.28 20.03 0.61
CA SER A 922 42.47 19.29 0.20
C SER A 922 42.35 18.69 -1.21
N THR A 923 41.14 18.27 -1.63
CA THR A 923 40.87 17.71 -2.95
C THR A 923 40.84 18.79 -4.04
N PHE A 924 40.29 19.97 -3.74
CA PHE A 924 40.42 21.15 -4.61
C PHE A 924 41.89 21.58 -4.74
N ASN A 925 42.63 21.66 -3.63
CA ASN A 925 44.04 22.06 -3.61
C ASN A 925 44.93 21.13 -4.47
N ALA A 926 44.66 19.82 -4.50
CA ALA A 926 45.38 18.88 -5.35
C ALA A 926 45.24 19.23 -6.85
N LEU A 927 44.01 19.53 -7.29
CA LEU A 927 43.71 19.95 -8.66
C LEU A 927 44.26 21.34 -9.00
N ILE A 928 44.16 22.30 -8.08
CA ILE A 928 44.76 23.64 -8.22
C ILE A 928 46.29 23.51 -8.39
N SER A 929 46.96 22.76 -7.52
CA SER A 929 48.40 22.49 -7.59
C SER A 929 48.80 21.77 -8.91
N GLY A 930 48.02 20.77 -9.33
CA GLY A 930 48.22 20.07 -10.60
C GLY A 930 48.12 21.01 -11.81
N LEU A 931 47.09 21.85 -11.88
CA LEU A 931 46.91 22.84 -12.94
C LEU A 931 48.00 23.92 -12.94
N CYS A 932 48.44 24.37 -11.76
CA CYS A 932 49.55 25.30 -11.60
C CYS A 932 50.88 24.73 -12.11
N ARG A 933 51.19 23.45 -11.82
CA ARG A 933 52.36 22.75 -12.39
C ARG A 933 52.30 22.63 -13.91
N LEU A 934 51.11 22.51 -14.49
CA LEU A 934 50.87 22.48 -15.94
C LEU A 934 50.82 23.87 -16.59
N GLY A 935 51.08 24.95 -15.85
CA GLY A 935 51.00 26.33 -16.34
C GLY A 935 49.58 26.83 -16.65
N LYS A 936 48.54 26.06 -16.31
CA LYS A 936 47.12 26.38 -16.58
C LYS A 936 46.51 27.27 -15.49
N VAL A 937 47.23 28.34 -15.12
CA VAL A 937 46.93 29.17 -13.94
C VAL A 937 45.54 29.83 -14.00
N GLY A 938 45.05 30.19 -15.20
CA GLY A 938 43.69 30.70 -15.37
C GLY A 938 42.60 29.65 -15.05
N SER A 939 42.83 28.38 -15.39
CA SER A 939 41.93 27.28 -15.01
C SER A 939 41.99 26.98 -13.50
N ALA A 940 43.18 27.09 -12.90
CA ALA A 940 43.36 26.94 -11.45
C ALA A 940 42.67 28.08 -10.67
N SER A 941 42.75 29.31 -11.18
CA SER A 941 42.06 30.48 -10.61
C SER A 941 40.55 30.31 -10.67
N LYS A 942 40.00 29.87 -11.80
CA LYS A 942 38.57 29.54 -11.89
C LYS A 942 38.18 28.43 -10.92
N LEU A 943 38.98 27.36 -10.79
CA LEU A 943 38.69 26.28 -9.84
C LEU A 943 38.66 26.78 -8.38
N MET A 944 39.43 27.81 -8.04
CA MET A 944 39.36 28.48 -6.74
C MET A 944 38.06 29.30 -6.57
N GLU A 945 37.56 29.93 -7.64
CA GLU A 945 36.26 30.61 -7.64
C GLU A 945 35.10 29.60 -7.51
N ASP A 946 35.16 28.48 -8.24
CA ASP A 946 34.21 27.36 -8.14
C ASP A 946 34.24 26.73 -6.73
N MET A 947 35.42 26.61 -6.11
CA MET A 947 35.60 26.17 -4.71
C MET A 947 34.88 27.09 -3.72
N VAL A 948 35.07 28.41 -3.84
CA VAL A 948 34.35 29.40 -3.01
C VAL A 948 32.84 29.35 -3.29
N GLY A 949 32.43 29.23 -4.54
CA GLY A 949 31.02 29.14 -4.95
C GLY A 949 30.29 27.90 -4.44
N THR A 950 31.01 26.78 -4.23
CA THR A 950 30.47 25.57 -3.57
C THR A 950 30.46 25.65 -2.03
N GLY A 951 30.92 26.76 -1.45
CA GLY A 951 30.97 26.97 0.00
C GLY A 951 32.20 26.36 0.69
N CYS A 952 33.19 25.87 -0.06
CA CYS A 952 34.46 25.41 0.51
C CYS A 952 35.41 26.60 0.71
N LEU A 953 35.80 26.86 1.96
CA LEU A 953 36.72 27.95 2.29
C LEU A 953 38.15 27.63 1.81
N PRO A 954 38.79 28.51 1.02
CA PRO A 954 40.20 28.39 0.66
C PRO A 954 41.12 28.44 1.88
N ASN A 955 42.32 27.86 1.76
CA ASN A 955 43.36 27.89 2.79
C ASN A 955 44.74 28.13 2.18
N THR A 956 45.80 28.05 2.98
CA THR A 956 47.20 28.24 2.55
C THR A 956 47.57 27.36 1.35
N GLY A 957 47.10 26.10 1.31
CA GLY A 957 47.32 25.19 0.19
C GLY A 957 46.49 25.49 -1.07
N SER A 958 45.52 26.40 -0.99
CA SER A 958 44.78 26.92 -2.15
C SER A 958 45.50 28.13 -2.77
N TYR A 959 45.96 29.06 -1.92
CA TYR A 959 46.62 30.30 -2.37
C TYR A 959 48.08 30.10 -2.79
N SER A 960 48.89 29.38 -1.99
CA SER A 960 50.34 29.21 -2.24
C SER A 960 50.63 28.73 -3.68
N PRO A 961 50.01 27.66 -4.21
CA PRO A 961 50.30 27.18 -5.56
C PRO A 961 49.91 28.15 -6.67
N LEU A 962 48.94 29.05 -6.43
CA LEU A 962 48.53 30.08 -7.39
C LEU A 962 49.50 31.26 -7.38
N VAL A 963 49.88 31.77 -6.20
CA VAL A 963 50.87 32.84 -6.06
C VAL A 963 52.20 32.40 -6.68
N ASP A 964 52.69 31.22 -6.33
CA ASP A 964 53.89 30.58 -6.90
C ASP A 964 53.83 30.41 -8.43
N ALA A 965 52.66 30.05 -8.97
CA ALA A 965 52.48 29.91 -10.43
C ALA A 965 52.44 31.26 -11.17
N PHE A 966 51.79 32.29 -10.63
CA PHE A 966 51.85 33.65 -11.19
C PHE A 966 53.26 34.25 -11.09
N CYS A 967 53.97 34.00 -9.98
CA CYS A 967 55.37 34.37 -9.81
C CYS A 967 56.28 33.73 -10.86
N ARG A 968 56.17 32.42 -11.11
CA ARG A 968 56.88 31.74 -12.21
C ARG A 968 56.45 32.19 -13.61
N GLY A 969 55.23 32.70 -13.74
CA GLY A 969 54.72 33.29 -14.99
C GLY A 969 55.18 34.72 -15.26
N GLY A 970 55.86 35.38 -14.31
CA GLY A 970 56.24 36.79 -14.41
C GLY A 970 55.09 37.79 -14.22
N ASP A 971 53.96 37.36 -13.63
CA ASP A 971 52.76 38.17 -13.46
C ASP A 971 52.64 38.65 -12.00
N PHE A 972 53.64 39.42 -11.55
CA PHE A 972 53.79 39.80 -10.14
C PHE A 972 52.55 40.54 -9.59
N GLN A 973 51.87 41.35 -10.40
CA GLN A 973 50.65 42.05 -9.95
C GLN A 973 49.52 41.08 -9.57
N LYS A 974 49.29 40.00 -10.32
CA LYS A 974 48.28 39.00 -9.95
C LYS A 974 48.71 38.15 -8.76
N ALA A 975 50.00 37.83 -8.65
CA ALA A 975 50.55 37.16 -7.48
C ALA A 975 50.33 37.99 -6.20
N LEU A 976 50.62 39.30 -6.24
CA LEU A 976 50.44 40.21 -5.11
C LEU A 976 48.96 40.40 -4.74
N VAL A 977 48.05 40.53 -5.71
CA VAL A 977 46.60 40.63 -5.45
C VAL A 977 46.06 39.37 -4.75
N LEU A 978 46.52 38.18 -5.14
CA LEU A 978 46.13 36.94 -4.46
C LEU A 978 46.75 36.82 -3.06
N PHE A 979 47.99 37.28 -2.87
CA PHE A 979 48.63 37.35 -1.56
C PHE A 979 47.93 38.32 -0.59
N LEU A 980 47.56 39.52 -1.05
CA LEU A 980 46.81 40.47 -0.22
C LEU A 980 45.44 39.89 0.16
N ARG A 981 44.70 39.31 -0.80
CA ARG A 981 43.42 38.63 -0.53
C ARG A 981 43.55 37.47 0.47
N MET A 982 44.68 36.77 0.46
CA MET A 982 45.00 35.70 1.41
C MET A 982 45.14 36.24 2.85
N VAL A 983 45.89 37.34 3.02
CA VAL A 983 46.07 38.02 4.31
C VAL A 983 44.75 38.67 4.79
N GLU A 984 44.03 39.36 3.90
CA GLU A 984 42.70 39.94 4.18
C GLU A 984 41.66 38.90 4.63
N THR A 985 41.77 37.66 4.16
CA THR A 985 40.91 36.54 4.59
C THR A 985 41.42 35.80 5.83
N GLY A 986 42.46 36.33 6.51
CA GLY A 986 43.00 35.81 7.76
C GLY A 986 43.86 34.55 7.61
N ILE A 987 44.35 34.26 6.40
CA ILE A 987 45.11 33.05 6.09
C ILE A 987 46.59 33.38 6.08
N LEU A 988 47.36 32.82 7.02
CA LEU A 988 48.79 33.08 7.13
C LEU A 988 49.57 32.55 5.90
N PRO A 989 50.37 33.38 5.21
CA PRO A 989 51.28 32.95 4.16
C PRO A 989 52.40 32.07 4.70
N ASP A 990 52.72 31.01 3.97
CA ASP A 990 53.80 30.10 4.33
C ASP A 990 55.14 30.50 3.69
N TYR A 991 56.21 29.80 4.08
CA TYR A 991 57.55 30.01 3.53
C TYR A 991 57.60 29.87 1.98
N SER A 992 56.83 28.96 1.38
CA SER A 992 56.82 28.80 -0.09
C SER A 992 56.19 30.00 -0.80
N THR A 993 55.08 30.54 -0.28
CA THR A 993 54.43 31.76 -0.79
C THR A 993 55.40 32.95 -0.74
N TRP A 994 56.02 33.16 0.43
CA TRP A 994 56.99 34.25 0.65
C TRP A 994 58.22 34.14 -0.28
N ASN A 995 58.85 32.97 -0.32
CA ASN A 995 60.03 32.74 -1.16
C ASN A 995 59.72 32.95 -2.66
N SER A 996 58.55 32.54 -3.12
CA SER A 996 58.16 32.70 -4.53
C SER A 996 57.91 34.16 -4.93
N LEU A 997 57.36 34.98 -4.03
CA LEU A 997 57.21 36.43 -4.25
C LEU A 997 58.57 37.15 -4.33
N VAL A 998 59.48 36.86 -3.39
CA VAL A 998 60.84 37.44 -3.38
C VAL A 998 61.63 37.03 -4.62
N LEU A 999 61.55 35.76 -5.03
CA LEU A 999 62.19 35.28 -6.26
C LEU A 999 61.64 35.94 -7.52
N CYS A 1000 60.31 36.18 -7.60
CA CYS A 1000 59.71 36.92 -8.72
C CYS A 1000 60.25 38.35 -8.82
N LEU A 1001 60.24 39.09 -7.70
CA LEU A 1001 60.78 40.45 -7.61
C LEU A 1001 62.26 40.52 -8.02
N SER A 1002 63.06 39.49 -7.71
CA SER A 1002 64.47 39.45 -8.11
C SER A 1002 64.74 39.22 -9.61
N GLN A 1003 63.72 38.84 -10.39
CA GLN A 1003 63.88 38.40 -11.79
C GLN A 1003 63.38 39.44 -12.82
N GLU A 1004 62.50 40.36 -12.44
CA GLU A 1004 62.05 41.44 -13.33
C GLU A 1004 63.13 42.53 -13.51
N LYS A 1005 63.99 42.35 -14.52
CA LYS A 1005 65.15 43.23 -14.81
C LYS A 1005 64.85 44.74 -14.95
N VAL A 1006 63.60 45.14 -15.13
CA VAL A 1006 63.18 46.55 -15.25
C VAL A 1006 63.17 47.27 -13.89
N TRP A 1007 63.10 46.56 -12.75
CA TRP A 1007 62.97 47.16 -11.42
C TRP A 1007 64.29 47.64 -10.79
N LEU A 1008 65.45 47.32 -11.37
CA LEU A 1008 66.75 47.70 -10.82
C LEU A 1008 67.25 49.09 -11.25
N GLU A 1009 66.57 49.76 -12.19
CA GLU A 1009 67.00 51.03 -12.78
C GLU A 1009 66.07 52.21 -12.43
N GLY A 1010 66.13 52.66 -11.17
CA GLY A 1010 65.67 53.99 -10.76
C GLY A 1010 64.35 54.06 -9.97
N GLU A 1011 64.39 54.83 -8.87
CA GLU A 1011 63.28 55.31 -8.01
C GLU A 1011 62.33 54.28 -7.35
N THR A 1012 62.15 53.08 -7.89
CA THR A 1012 61.18 52.09 -7.37
C THR A 1012 61.61 51.36 -6.10
N MET A 1013 62.90 51.38 -5.73
CA MET A 1013 63.41 50.69 -4.52
C MET A 1013 62.75 51.18 -3.22
N PHE A 1014 62.36 52.47 -3.16
CA PHE A 1014 61.57 52.98 -2.03
C PHE A 1014 60.20 52.29 -1.91
N ARG A 1015 59.52 52.02 -3.03
CA ARG A 1015 58.24 51.29 -3.00
C ARG A 1015 58.39 49.83 -2.58
N VAL A 1016 59.53 49.20 -2.83
CA VAL A 1016 59.78 47.83 -2.33
C VAL A 1016 59.92 47.85 -0.80
N ASN A 1017 60.59 48.86 -0.23
CA ASN A 1017 60.58 49.07 1.21
C ASN A 1017 59.19 49.42 1.74
N ASP A 1018 58.44 50.35 1.14
CA ASP A 1018 57.08 50.70 1.57
C ASP A 1018 56.14 49.49 1.55
N ILE A 1019 56.22 48.63 0.52
CA ILE A 1019 55.39 47.42 0.40
C ILE A 1019 55.84 46.36 1.42
N LEU A 1020 57.14 46.09 1.57
CA LEU A 1020 57.63 45.16 2.59
C LEU A 1020 57.29 45.66 4.00
N GLN A 1021 57.33 46.97 4.24
CA GLN A 1021 56.96 47.59 5.50
C GLN A 1021 55.44 47.52 5.73
N GLN A 1022 54.60 47.73 4.71
CA GLN A 1022 53.15 47.48 4.81
C GLN A 1022 52.82 46.02 5.15
N ILE A 1023 53.60 45.04 4.68
CA ILE A 1023 53.40 43.61 5.00
C ILE A 1023 54.11 43.22 6.32
N LEU A 1024 54.86 44.13 6.95
CA LEU A 1024 55.44 43.97 8.30
C LEU A 1024 54.66 44.74 9.38
N GLU A 1025 53.82 45.71 8.99
CA GLU A 1025 52.97 46.53 9.87
C GLU A 1025 51.51 46.04 9.96
N ASN A 1026 51.09 45.06 9.14
CA ASN A 1026 49.78 44.40 9.17
C ASN A 1026 49.90 42.90 9.49
#